data_AF-M1VA57-F1
#
_entry.id   AF-M1VA57-F1
#
_cell.length_a   1.000
_cell.length_b   1.000
_cell.length_c   1.000
_cell.angle_alpha   90.00
_cell.angle_beta   90.00
_cell.angle_gamma   90.00
#
_symmetry.space_group_name_H-M   'P 1'
#
loop_
_entity.id
_entity.type
_entity.pdbx_description
1 polymer ?
#
loop_
_entity_poly.entity_id
_entity_poly.type
_entity_poly.pdbx_seq_one_letter_code
_entity_poly.pdbx_strand_id
1 'polypeptide(L)'
;MEAEQKPTKDVTTGRTDGSASTEESATASVAGSAERNTSASRAATCCGADALPSSRAVLARNVSESPDQSAETLVARLAATKAELERTRSEYAAYRESVQRTLALILPEKPFVIAFEALRRGYTTVRDTQIVRDMCQRVNGPQWDAIFESFYQAVLYYRELRPSSLVQRDADLPQDWFREPWYCLYPQFMGTEQDDVLAKVHSFRDLIDLLPYWEALGIRNLSLLPHYDSDWADGGYDVRAYRPHPALGGLEAFQEFVSAATQRGFRLMTEAIFSHTATDHEWFQRALRGESRYLRYYLRRDGREKIGEYERNGEVICRYRDPDGTITERICLFPDIDRTHGLWVQVKRQNGSVASEKNETSTETVQFYRTFLPFQVDLNLQNPDVLQEFFHLLGEELQLGILGKRIDAVAHWVKRPGTPGDGLPETHTLLALFKSFIHHLCPRAVLMPEAVRPNHIASQYAGIGTELCGNTRSSEGDLVLCFELQAALREMLWFRRTAPWWRVVLQLPKLPAGADWCVPFAHHDDIYLGFFEPSVRADAVQWIRTCGGLVYRGGISAACSEYDLLARDPRRLGLAFFILLVGVGTPFLYQGLELGMSSSFDYARLQMQRRYERLKKCGVLVAEGACMDPRDLHRGPIPRALLWEALEQSEAQGYQVPTRLGFGVAILRQLNALRSARPSLRSGSIQPIDTGRAEIIAFIRHHGSRDGPLLCAANLSDSEVEMVTPSWQLGAYLGTNTATDLVCSDLLRDAGTFAVPDGEREASGAQKRLRLQGTGYVLRLEPLAMQILEPSKPTRQK
;
A
#
# COMPACT_ATOMS: atom_id res chain seq x y z
N MET A 1 -42.72 14.34 -49.59
CA MET A 1 -42.97 12.92 -49.31
C MET A 1 -42.41 12.65 -47.90
N GLU A 2 -43.07 13.13 -46.84
CA GLU A 2 -44.37 12.66 -46.30
C GLU A 2 -44.19 11.37 -45.48
N ALA A 3 -44.84 11.20 -44.33
CA ALA A 3 -45.49 12.18 -43.45
C ALA A 3 -45.64 11.59 -42.02
N GLU A 4 -45.67 12.49 -41.04
CA GLU A 4 -46.46 12.51 -39.79
C GLU A 4 -47.11 11.22 -39.25
N GLN A 5 -47.05 11.01 -37.93
CA GLN A 5 -48.24 11.25 -37.08
C GLN A 5 -47.98 11.38 -35.56
N LYS A 6 -48.71 12.34 -35.00
CA LYS A 6 -49.05 12.73 -33.60
C LYS A 6 -50.35 13.57 -33.75
N PRO A 7 -51.02 14.15 -32.72
CA PRO A 7 -51.01 13.95 -31.25
C PRO A 7 -52.45 13.85 -30.65
N THR A 8 -52.61 13.89 -29.32
CA THR A 8 -53.54 14.73 -28.47
C THR A 8 -53.51 14.19 -27.01
N LYS A 9 -53.36 14.93 -25.90
CA LYS A 9 -53.90 16.19 -25.32
C LYS A 9 -55.27 16.08 -24.60
N ASP A 10 -55.29 16.26 -23.27
CA ASP A 10 -55.75 17.46 -22.52
C ASP A 10 -55.42 17.27 -21.01
N VAL A 11 -55.02 18.22 -20.14
CA VAL A 11 -55.29 19.66 -19.86
C VAL A 11 -56.37 19.89 -18.79
N THR A 12 -55.98 20.63 -17.72
CA THR A 12 -56.72 21.44 -16.70
C THR A 12 -56.25 21.14 -15.26
N THR A 13 -56.34 22.01 -14.24
CA THR A 13 -56.09 23.48 -14.07
C THR A 13 -55.90 23.78 -12.57
N GLY A 14 -55.08 24.76 -12.14
CA GLY A 14 -55.15 25.27 -10.76
C GLY A 14 -53.94 26.07 -10.24
N ARG A 15 -54.06 27.41 -10.20
CA ARG A 15 -53.20 28.36 -9.47
C ARG A 15 -53.94 28.81 -8.20
N THR A 16 -53.22 29.14 -7.12
CA THR A 16 -53.29 30.46 -6.41
C THR A 16 -52.30 30.54 -5.24
N ASP A 17 -51.78 31.75 -5.02
CA ASP A 17 -50.87 32.16 -3.93
C ASP A 17 -51.59 32.38 -2.58
N GLY A 18 -50.85 32.55 -1.46
CA GLY A 18 -51.47 33.00 -0.19
C GLY A 18 -50.67 32.92 1.12
N SER A 19 -49.67 33.80 1.30
CA SER A 19 -49.28 34.55 2.53
C SER A 19 -49.52 34.03 3.99
N ALA A 20 -48.49 34.22 4.83
CA ALA A 20 -48.53 34.73 6.24
C ALA A 20 -49.17 33.84 7.35
N SER A 21 -48.86 33.93 8.66
CA SER A 21 -47.78 34.55 9.48
C SER A 21 -47.93 34.07 10.95
N THR A 22 -47.26 34.72 11.93
CA THR A 22 -47.41 34.63 13.42
C THR A 22 -46.96 33.28 14.07
N GLU A 23 -46.04 33.24 15.05
CA GLU A 23 -46.11 33.73 16.46
C GLU A 23 -47.10 32.90 17.31
N GLU A 24 -46.89 32.50 18.57
CA GLU A 24 -45.92 32.83 19.66
C GLU A 24 -45.81 31.59 20.60
N SER A 25 -44.66 31.24 21.20
CA SER A 25 -44.23 31.52 22.59
C SER A 25 -44.87 30.70 23.76
N ALA A 26 -44.28 30.83 24.97
CA ALA A 26 -44.56 30.17 26.27
C ALA A 26 -44.01 28.72 26.46
N THR A 27 -42.88 28.43 27.13
CA THR A 27 -42.33 28.74 28.48
C THR A 27 -42.82 27.87 29.65
N ALA A 28 -41.86 27.51 30.51
CA ALA A 28 -41.98 27.04 31.91
C ALA A 28 -42.38 25.55 32.16
N SER A 29 -41.91 24.87 33.23
CA SER A 29 -40.73 25.07 34.10
C SER A 29 -40.57 23.93 35.14
N VAL A 30 -39.39 23.86 35.78
CA VAL A 30 -39.13 23.45 37.20
C VAL A 30 -38.99 21.96 37.58
N ALA A 31 -37.95 21.75 38.42
CA ALA A 31 -37.61 20.65 39.34
C ALA A 31 -37.28 19.26 38.75
N GLY A 32 -36.24 18.54 39.22
CA GLY A 32 -35.18 18.90 40.17
C GLY A 32 -35.00 17.88 41.29
N SER A 33 -33.86 17.18 41.30
CA SER A 33 -33.30 16.52 42.48
C SER A 33 -31.79 16.47 42.35
N ALA A 34 -31.10 16.94 43.39
CA ALA A 34 -29.65 16.89 43.49
C ALA A 34 -29.28 15.97 44.65
N GLU A 35 -28.22 15.18 44.50
CA GLU A 35 -27.44 14.70 45.64
C GLU A 35 -25.98 15.03 45.46
N ARG A 36 -25.38 15.53 46.55
CA ARG A 36 -23.98 15.91 46.64
C ARG A 36 -23.24 14.78 47.35
N ASN A 37 -21.97 14.59 47.02
CA ASN A 37 -21.01 14.23 48.06
C ASN A 37 -19.68 14.95 47.85
N THR A 38 -19.16 15.51 48.93
CA THR A 38 -17.98 16.38 48.95
C THR A 38 -17.05 15.95 50.06
N SER A 39 -15.77 15.77 49.75
CA SER A 39 -14.70 15.94 50.74
C SER A 39 -13.40 16.37 50.07
N ALA A 40 -12.88 17.51 50.53
CA ALA A 40 -11.48 17.89 50.38
C ALA A 40 -10.67 17.15 51.50
N SER A 41 -9.34 17.17 51.59
CA SER A 41 -8.33 18.10 51.07
C SER A 41 -6.92 17.48 51.21
N ARG A 42 -5.95 17.96 50.43
CA ARG A 42 -4.77 18.69 50.95
C ARG A 42 -3.85 19.13 49.81
N ALA A 43 -3.27 20.32 49.97
CA ALA A 43 -2.43 20.97 48.98
C ALA A 43 -0.93 20.68 49.20
N ALA A 44 -0.17 20.76 48.11
CA ALA A 44 1.25 21.12 48.11
C ALA A 44 1.49 22.08 46.92
N THR A 45 2.34 23.07 47.12
CA THR A 45 2.36 24.33 46.35
C THR A 45 3.65 24.49 45.53
N CYS A 46 3.66 25.48 44.63
CA CYS A 46 4.81 26.04 43.89
C CYS A 46 5.29 25.19 42.68
N CYS A 47 5.66 25.75 41.52
CA CYS A 47 5.75 27.16 41.10
C CYS A 47 4.92 27.42 39.83
N GLY A 48 4.39 28.63 39.69
CA GLY A 48 3.67 29.06 38.47
C GLY A 48 4.63 29.37 37.31
N ALA A 49 4.25 28.94 36.11
CA ALA A 49 4.73 29.52 34.87
C ALA A 49 3.57 30.29 34.24
N ASP A 50 3.67 31.63 34.19
CA ASP A 50 2.62 32.47 33.63
C ASP A 50 2.48 32.18 32.13
N ALA A 51 1.28 31.76 31.74
CA ALA A 51 0.96 31.45 30.35
C ALA A 51 0.86 32.74 29.52
N LEU A 52 1.84 32.99 28.64
CA LEU A 52 1.73 34.02 27.62
C LEU A 52 0.51 33.74 26.72
N PRO A 53 -0.38 34.71 26.47
CA PRO A 53 -1.58 34.50 25.69
C PRO A 53 -1.23 34.21 24.22
N SER A 54 -1.91 33.22 23.63
CA SER A 54 -1.70 32.88 22.22
C SER A 54 -2.09 34.04 21.29
N SER A 55 -1.32 34.24 20.23
CA SER A 55 -1.51 35.33 19.24
C SER A 55 -2.85 35.27 18.49
N ARG A 56 -3.63 34.19 18.63
CA ARG A 56 -5.01 34.08 18.12
C ARG A 56 -6.06 34.83 18.96
N ALA A 57 -5.77 35.17 20.22
CA ALA A 57 -6.77 35.79 21.11
C ALA A 57 -6.98 37.30 20.89
N VAL A 58 -6.03 38.00 20.26
CA VAL A 58 -6.05 39.47 20.09
C VAL A 58 -6.81 39.92 18.83
N LEU A 59 -6.94 39.04 17.82
CA LEU A 59 -7.62 39.35 16.55
C LEU A 59 -9.13 39.05 16.55
N ALA A 60 -9.68 38.50 17.64
CA ALA A 60 -11.04 37.97 17.71
C ALA A 60 -12.03 38.84 18.53
N ARG A 61 -11.81 40.17 18.60
CA ARG A 61 -12.77 41.15 19.15
C ARG A 61 -12.70 42.46 18.38
N ASN A 62 -13.52 42.60 17.31
CA ASN A 62 -14.10 43.84 16.79
C ASN A 62 -14.80 43.58 15.44
N VAL A 63 -15.97 42.91 15.47
CA VAL A 63 -16.89 42.84 14.32
C VAL A 63 -18.33 42.96 14.82
N SER A 64 -18.76 44.19 15.09
CA SER A 64 -20.17 44.63 15.04
C SER A 64 -20.26 46.16 15.22
N GLU A 65 -20.91 46.82 14.24
CA GLU A 65 -21.65 48.12 14.29
C GLU A 65 -20.94 49.35 14.94
N SER A 66 -20.69 50.48 14.25
CA SER A 66 -21.57 51.27 13.37
C SER A 66 -20.77 52.21 12.44
N PRO A 67 -21.36 52.79 11.37
CA PRO A 67 -20.62 53.54 10.34
C PRO A 67 -20.63 55.06 10.57
N ASP A 68 -20.06 55.55 11.68
CA ASP A 68 -19.78 57.00 11.83
C ASP A 68 -18.61 57.29 12.80
N GLN A 69 -17.42 56.77 12.47
CA GLN A 69 -16.18 57.08 13.19
C GLN A 69 -15.26 57.92 12.31
N SER A 70 -14.94 59.14 12.79
CA SER A 70 -14.05 60.07 12.09
C SER A 70 -12.68 59.43 11.77
N ALA A 71 -12.11 59.79 10.62
CA ALA A 71 -10.87 59.19 10.11
C ALA A 71 -9.71 59.26 11.13
N GLU A 72 -9.65 60.32 11.95
CA GLU A 72 -8.67 60.49 13.03
C GLU A 72 -8.73 59.35 14.07
N THR A 73 -9.94 58.88 14.41
CA THR A 73 -10.15 57.79 15.38
C THR A 73 -9.67 56.44 14.84
N LEU A 74 -9.84 56.22 13.54
CA LEU A 74 -9.33 55.05 12.82
C LEU A 74 -7.79 55.08 12.70
N VAL A 75 -7.20 56.23 12.39
CA VAL A 75 -5.74 56.43 12.34
C VAL A 75 -5.11 56.22 13.72
N ALA A 76 -5.71 56.75 14.78
CA ALA A 76 -5.23 56.55 16.15
C ALA A 76 -5.25 55.08 16.58
N ARG A 77 -6.33 54.33 16.24
CA ARG A 77 -6.41 52.88 16.47
C ARG A 77 -5.36 52.11 15.69
N LEU A 78 -5.17 52.42 14.40
CA LEU A 78 -4.13 51.80 13.56
C LEU A 78 -2.71 52.04 14.09
N ALA A 79 -2.42 53.24 14.56
CA ALA A 79 -1.14 53.57 15.20
C ALA A 79 -0.93 52.78 16.50
N ALA A 80 -1.94 52.68 17.35
CA ALA A 80 -1.88 51.89 18.58
C ALA A 80 -1.68 50.39 18.30
N THR A 81 -2.42 49.80 17.36
CA THR A 81 -2.25 48.40 16.95
C THR A 81 -0.87 48.14 16.35
N LYS A 82 -0.33 49.08 15.56
CA LYS A 82 1.03 48.97 15.02
C LYS A 82 2.09 48.99 16.14
N ALA A 83 1.97 49.88 17.11
CA ALA A 83 2.88 49.97 18.25
C ALA A 83 2.83 48.70 19.13
N GLU A 84 1.63 48.15 19.38
CA GLU A 84 1.44 46.87 20.08
C GLU A 84 2.12 45.71 19.33
N LEU A 85 2.01 45.69 17.99
CA LEU A 85 2.64 44.67 17.14
C LEU A 85 4.16 44.79 17.13
N GLU A 86 4.70 46.01 17.11
CA GLU A 86 6.15 46.27 17.18
C GLU A 86 6.71 45.90 18.56
N ARG A 87 6.01 46.25 19.65
CA ARG A 87 6.34 45.81 21.02
C ARG A 87 6.36 44.29 21.13
N THR A 88 5.30 43.61 20.66
CA THR A 88 5.21 42.15 20.65
C THR A 88 6.36 41.51 19.86
N ARG A 89 6.76 42.10 18.72
CA ARG A 89 7.92 41.63 17.93
C ARG A 89 9.24 41.78 18.68
N SER A 90 9.45 42.88 19.40
CA SER A 90 10.65 43.09 20.22
C SER A 90 10.70 42.16 21.43
N GLU A 91 9.58 41.95 22.12
CA GLU A 91 9.47 40.98 23.23
C GLU A 91 9.74 39.55 22.75
N TYR A 92 9.20 39.17 21.57
CA TYR A 92 9.47 37.87 20.94
C TYR A 92 10.94 37.72 20.49
N ALA A 93 11.56 38.78 19.99
CA ALA A 93 12.98 38.78 19.62
C ALA A 93 13.89 38.59 20.85
N ALA A 94 13.61 39.29 21.95
CA ALA A 94 14.33 39.15 23.21
C ALA A 94 14.14 37.74 23.82
N TYR A 95 12.93 37.19 23.76
CA TYR A 95 12.66 35.80 24.16
C TYR A 95 13.45 34.79 23.30
N ARG A 96 13.47 34.97 21.98
CA ARG A 96 14.26 34.14 21.05
C ARG A 96 15.76 34.18 21.38
N GLU A 97 16.30 35.37 21.66
CA GLU A 97 17.71 35.54 22.01
C GLU A 97 18.04 34.91 23.37
N SER A 98 17.14 35.04 24.36
CA SER A 98 17.25 34.38 25.66
C SER A 98 17.28 32.84 25.51
N VAL A 99 16.33 32.29 24.75
CA VAL A 99 16.29 30.84 24.45
C VAL A 99 17.53 30.39 23.68
N GLN A 100 18.04 31.17 22.71
CA GLN A 100 19.30 30.84 22.02
C GLN A 100 20.51 30.84 22.96
N ARG A 101 20.59 31.75 23.95
CA ARG A 101 21.64 31.73 24.97
C ARG A 101 21.50 30.52 25.91
N THR A 102 20.28 30.15 26.30
CA THR A 102 20.04 28.92 27.08
C THR A 102 20.39 27.65 26.29
N LEU A 103 20.10 27.61 24.99
CA LEU A 103 20.46 26.49 24.11
C LEU A 103 21.98 26.33 23.96
N ALA A 104 22.70 27.43 23.73
CA ALA A 104 24.16 27.42 23.62
C ALA A 104 24.87 26.93 24.90
N LEU A 105 24.18 26.96 26.05
CA LEU A 105 24.69 26.46 27.34
C LEU A 105 24.34 24.98 27.61
N ILE A 106 23.41 24.37 26.87
CA ILE A 106 22.91 23.00 27.13
C ILE A 106 23.23 22.04 25.96
N LEU A 107 23.29 22.54 24.72
CA LEU A 107 23.46 21.75 23.49
C LEU A 107 24.48 22.43 22.57
N PRO A 108 25.79 22.13 22.69
CA PRO A 108 26.86 22.92 22.07
C PRO A 108 27.06 22.67 20.55
N GLU A 109 26.33 21.73 19.94
CA GLU A 109 26.52 21.34 18.53
C GLU A 109 25.31 21.73 17.65
N LYS A 110 25.60 22.29 16.46
CA LYS A 110 24.63 22.69 15.42
C LYS A 110 23.46 21.71 15.18
N PRO A 111 23.66 20.38 14.99
CA PRO A 111 22.56 19.44 14.73
C PRO A 111 21.46 19.47 15.81
N PHE A 112 21.77 19.82 17.06
CA PHE A 112 20.75 19.90 18.11
C PHE A 112 19.89 21.17 18.04
N VAL A 113 20.36 22.23 17.37
CA VAL A 113 19.60 23.49 17.23
C VAL A 113 18.38 23.27 16.31
N ILE A 114 18.54 22.52 15.22
CA ILE A 114 17.43 22.26 14.28
C ILE A 114 16.39 21.32 14.88
N ALA A 115 16.82 20.27 15.59
CA ALA A 115 15.92 19.39 16.34
C ALA A 115 15.22 20.12 17.49
N PHE A 116 15.89 21.07 18.16
CA PHE A 116 15.24 21.90 19.17
C PHE A 116 14.13 22.78 18.59
N GLU A 117 14.29 23.35 17.39
CA GLU A 117 13.22 24.11 16.75
C GLU A 117 12.02 23.20 16.41
N ALA A 118 12.25 21.94 16.02
CA ALA A 118 11.19 20.95 15.83
C ALA A 118 10.48 20.58 17.16
N LEU A 119 11.24 20.42 18.25
CA LEU A 119 10.72 20.21 19.61
C LEU A 119 9.86 21.41 20.07
N ARG A 120 10.37 22.63 19.91
CA ARG A 120 9.69 23.89 20.28
C ARG A 120 8.36 24.08 19.55
N ARG A 121 8.23 23.53 18.34
CA ARG A 121 7.00 23.54 17.53
C ARG A 121 6.08 22.34 17.77
N GLY A 122 6.49 21.38 18.60
CA GLY A 122 5.73 20.13 18.82
C GLY A 122 5.67 19.22 17.59
N TYR A 123 6.67 19.28 16.69
CA TYR A 123 6.75 18.41 15.52
C TYR A 123 7.47 17.07 15.82
N THR A 124 8.14 16.99 16.96
CA THR A 124 8.82 15.79 17.47
C THR A 124 8.78 15.81 19.01
N THR A 125 9.10 14.69 19.65
CA THR A 125 9.31 14.61 21.11
C THR A 125 10.79 14.38 21.45
N VAL A 126 11.19 14.60 22.70
CA VAL A 126 12.57 14.34 23.16
C VAL A 126 12.96 12.87 22.93
N ARG A 127 12.00 11.96 23.12
CA ARG A 127 12.18 10.52 22.85
C ARG A 127 12.36 10.25 21.37
N ASP A 128 11.49 10.78 20.51
CA ASP A 128 11.61 10.63 19.06
C ASP A 128 12.95 11.19 18.56
N THR A 129 13.38 12.33 19.11
CA THR A 129 14.68 12.97 18.81
C THR A 129 15.86 12.07 19.17
N GLN A 130 15.83 11.41 20.33
CA GLN A 130 16.86 10.43 20.71
C GLN A 130 16.85 9.20 19.80
N ILE A 131 15.67 8.66 19.47
CA ILE A 131 15.54 7.51 18.57
C ILE A 131 16.08 7.84 17.17
N VAL A 132 15.75 9.01 16.60
CA VAL A 132 16.27 9.46 15.30
C VAL A 132 17.79 9.61 15.32
N ARG A 133 18.36 10.22 16.37
CA ARG A 133 19.82 10.32 16.55
C ARG A 133 20.49 8.94 16.54
N ASP A 134 19.96 8.01 17.33
CA ASP A 134 20.54 6.69 17.51
C ASP A 134 20.41 5.85 16.22
N MET A 135 19.35 6.06 15.42
CA MET A 135 19.24 5.51 14.07
C MET A 135 20.28 6.11 13.11
N CYS A 136 20.45 7.43 13.08
CA CYS A 136 21.48 8.07 12.24
C CYS A 136 22.89 7.55 12.56
N GLN A 137 23.21 7.34 13.84
CA GLN A 137 24.49 6.78 14.30
C GLN A 137 24.70 5.33 13.84
N ARG A 138 23.64 4.52 13.80
CA ARG A 138 23.68 3.14 13.27
C ARG A 138 23.77 3.09 11.74
N VAL A 139 23.15 4.03 11.04
CA VAL A 139 23.20 4.13 9.57
C VAL A 139 24.60 4.56 9.10
N ASN A 140 25.16 5.62 9.67
CA ASN A 140 26.49 6.12 9.33
C ASN A 140 27.11 6.86 10.52
N GLY A 141 27.76 6.12 11.43
CA GLY A 141 28.38 6.67 12.64
C GLY A 141 29.34 7.86 12.39
N PRO A 142 30.19 7.86 11.35
CA PRO A 142 31.03 9.02 11.03
C PRO A 142 30.33 10.28 10.51
N GLN A 143 29.08 10.19 10.02
CA GLN A 143 28.34 11.31 9.42
C GLN A 143 26.89 11.40 9.93
N TRP A 144 26.64 10.92 11.16
CA TRP A 144 25.30 10.79 11.73
C TRP A 144 24.61 12.15 11.88
N ASP A 145 25.39 13.18 12.16
CA ASP A 145 24.99 14.57 12.37
C ASP A 145 24.42 15.18 11.08
N ALA A 146 25.04 14.92 9.93
CA ALA A 146 24.55 15.36 8.62
C ALA A 146 23.22 14.70 8.22
N ILE A 147 23.03 13.41 8.56
CA ILE A 147 21.75 12.72 8.35
C ILE A 147 20.67 13.31 9.26
N PHE A 148 21.02 13.49 10.55
CA PHE A 148 20.12 14.02 11.57
C PHE A 148 19.69 15.47 11.29
N GLU A 149 20.61 16.31 10.84
CA GLU A 149 20.31 17.68 10.42
C GLU A 149 19.41 17.68 9.18
N SER A 150 19.75 16.92 8.13
CA SER A 150 18.91 16.79 6.91
C SER A 150 17.48 16.33 7.23
N PHE A 151 17.34 15.33 8.11
CA PHE A 151 16.05 14.84 8.58
C PHE A 151 15.22 15.97 9.21
N TYR A 152 15.78 16.70 10.18
CA TYR A 152 15.02 17.72 10.91
C TYR A 152 14.80 19.02 10.13
N GLN A 153 15.73 19.38 9.23
CA GLN A 153 15.50 20.46 8.25
C GLN A 153 14.29 20.14 7.37
N ALA A 154 14.24 18.94 6.80
CA ALA A 154 13.11 18.49 5.98
C ALA A 154 11.80 18.37 6.80
N VAL A 155 11.84 17.85 8.03
CA VAL A 155 10.67 17.81 8.92
C VAL A 155 10.10 19.21 9.17
N LEU A 156 10.94 20.20 9.49
CA LEU A 156 10.48 21.58 9.69
C LEU A 156 9.84 22.16 8.43
N TYR A 157 10.52 22.02 7.28
CA TYR A 157 10.09 22.56 6.00
C TYR A 157 8.75 21.97 5.52
N TYR A 158 8.63 20.65 5.45
CA TYR A 158 7.38 20.01 5.00
C TYR A 158 6.27 20.05 6.05
N ARG A 159 6.55 20.28 7.34
CA ARG A 159 5.49 20.58 8.31
C ARG A 159 4.89 21.98 8.13
N GLU A 160 5.69 22.97 7.77
CA GLU A 160 5.18 24.31 7.43
C GLU A 160 4.40 24.33 6.11
N LEU A 161 4.87 23.60 5.10
CA LEU A 161 4.23 23.57 3.78
C LEU A 161 2.94 22.74 3.70
N ARG A 162 2.55 21.98 4.74
CA ARG A 162 1.48 20.98 4.59
C ARG A 162 0.12 21.68 4.44
N PRO A 163 -0.62 21.48 3.32
CA PRO A 163 -1.93 22.09 3.13
C PRO A 163 -2.89 21.74 4.26
N SER A 164 -3.62 22.74 4.77
CA SER A 164 -4.55 22.57 5.89
C SER A 164 -5.67 21.56 5.60
N SER A 165 -6.07 21.43 4.34
CA SER A 165 -7.00 20.39 3.86
C SER A 165 -6.45 18.98 4.05
N LEU A 166 -5.15 18.76 3.80
CA LEU A 166 -4.50 17.47 4.04
C LEU A 166 -4.32 17.22 5.54
N VAL A 167 -3.94 18.24 6.33
CA VAL A 167 -3.87 18.12 7.79
C VAL A 167 -5.22 17.68 8.39
N GLN A 168 -6.33 18.26 7.91
CA GLN A 168 -7.68 17.89 8.34
C GLN A 168 -8.02 16.46 7.91
N ARG A 169 -7.82 16.11 6.63
CA ARG A 169 -8.02 14.75 6.10
C ARG A 169 -7.25 13.70 6.91
N ASP A 170 -5.99 13.98 7.24
CA ASP A 170 -5.15 13.06 8.02
C ASP A 170 -5.67 12.91 9.47
N ALA A 171 -6.24 13.95 10.07
CA ALA A 171 -6.88 13.85 11.38
C ALA A 171 -8.16 12.99 11.34
N ASP A 172 -8.96 13.14 10.28
CA ASP A 172 -10.26 12.48 10.11
C ASP A 172 -10.16 10.99 9.73
N LEU A 173 -9.03 10.55 9.15
CA LEU A 173 -8.80 9.14 8.83
C LEU A 173 -8.71 8.28 10.11
N PRO A 174 -9.38 7.10 10.19
CA PRO A 174 -9.18 6.11 11.24
C PRO A 174 -7.73 5.63 11.32
N GLN A 175 -7.27 5.14 12.49
CA GLN A 175 -5.91 4.61 12.60
C GLN A 175 -5.69 3.33 11.79
N ASP A 176 -6.74 2.54 11.56
CA ASP A 176 -6.76 1.27 10.82
C ASP A 176 -7.24 1.41 9.36
N TRP A 177 -7.30 2.63 8.81
CA TRP A 177 -7.81 2.91 7.44
C TRP A 177 -7.14 2.04 6.36
N PHE A 178 -5.87 1.73 6.55
CA PHE A 178 -5.03 0.99 5.60
C PHE A 178 -5.40 -0.51 5.51
N ARG A 179 -6.30 -1.02 6.38
CA ARG A 179 -6.85 -2.39 6.34
C ARG A 179 -8.04 -2.56 5.38
N GLU A 180 -8.48 -1.46 4.78
CA GLU A 180 -9.37 -1.50 3.62
C GLU A 180 -8.62 -2.06 2.38
N PRO A 181 -9.31 -2.78 1.47
CA PRO A 181 -8.68 -3.40 0.29
C PRO A 181 -7.91 -2.42 -0.60
N TRP A 182 -6.74 -2.86 -1.06
CA TRP A 182 -5.88 -2.14 -1.98
C TRP A 182 -6.02 -2.68 -3.41
N TYR A 183 -5.95 -1.79 -4.41
CA TYR A 183 -5.87 -2.15 -5.82
C TYR A 183 -4.57 -1.64 -6.42
N CYS A 184 -3.77 -2.56 -6.94
CA CYS A 184 -2.43 -2.33 -7.44
C CYS A 184 -2.43 -2.25 -8.97
N LEU A 185 -1.94 -1.14 -9.52
CA LEU A 185 -2.04 -0.83 -10.94
C LEU A 185 -0.80 -0.13 -11.50
N TYR A 186 -0.54 -0.35 -12.79
CA TYR A 186 0.40 0.38 -13.61
C TYR A 186 -0.32 1.60 -14.24
N PRO A 187 0.09 2.84 -13.92
CA PRO A 187 -0.55 4.04 -14.47
C PRO A 187 -0.62 4.06 -16.01
N GLN A 188 0.41 3.52 -16.68
CA GLN A 188 0.52 3.48 -18.14
C GLN A 188 -0.44 2.50 -18.84
N PHE A 189 -1.04 1.55 -18.11
CA PHE A 189 -1.81 0.43 -18.69
C PHE A 189 -3.31 0.49 -18.42
N MET A 190 -3.77 1.22 -17.40
CA MET A 190 -5.18 1.24 -17.04
C MET A 190 -5.99 2.15 -17.97
N GLY A 191 -7.00 1.57 -18.62
CA GLY A 191 -8.03 2.28 -19.37
C GLY A 191 -7.67 2.62 -20.81
N THR A 192 -6.80 1.87 -21.49
CA THR A 192 -6.38 2.18 -22.87
C THR A 192 -7.54 2.26 -23.86
N GLU A 193 -7.40 3.06 -24.91
CA GLU A 193 -8.44 3.21 -25.95
C GLU A 193 -8.72 1.91 -26.72
N GLN A 194 -7.71 1.07 -26.91
CA GLN A 194 -7.78 -0.17 -27.68
C GLN A 194 -7.05 -1.33 -26.98
N ASP A 195 -7.41 -2.56 -27.35
CA ASP A 195 -6.70 -3.80 -27.01
C ASP A 195 -5.49 -4.00 -27.95
N ASP A 196 -4.55 -3.06 -27.89
CA ASP A 196 -3.32 -3.08 -28.67
C ASP A 196 -2.11 -2.96 -27.72
N VAL A 197 -1.13 -3.84 -27.88
CA VAL A 197 0.15 -3.78 -27.15
C VAL A 197 0.98 -2.54 -27.51
N LEU A 198 0.68 -1.91 -28.65
CA LEU A 198 1.21 -0.61 -29.09
C LEU A 198 0.31 0.57 -28.71
N ALA A 199 -0.78 0.36 -27.97
CA ALA A 199 -1.69 1.42 -27.56
C ALA A 199 -0.94 2.59 -26.91
N LYS A 200 -1.42 3.81 -27.19
CA LYS A 200 -0.90 5.02 -26.60
C LYS A 200 -0.95 4.90 -25.07
N VAL A 201 0.19 5.20 -24.43
CA VAL A 201 0.30 5.28 -22.97
C VAL A 201 -0.75 6.22 -22.42
N HIS A 202 -1.50 5.74 -21.42
CA HIS A 202 -2.46 6.56 -20.69
C HIS A 202 -1.76 7.45 -19.66
N SER A 203 -2.26 8.68 -19.54
CA SER A 203 -1.74 9.70 -18.64
C SER A 203 -2.50 9.70 -17.31
N PHE A 204 -1.94 10.39 -16.31
CA PHE A 204 -2.63 10.59 -15.04
C PHE A 204 -3.99 11.30 -15.20
N ARG A 205 -4.17 12.14 -16.23
CA ARG A 205 -5.48 12.74 -16.56
C ARG A 205 -6.49 11.70 -16.99
N ASP A 206 -6.08 10.72 -17.81
CA ASP A 206 -6.95 9.65 -18.28
C ASP A 206 -7.39 8.71 -17.14
N LEU A 207 -6.56 8.56 -16.09
CA LEU A 207 -6.92 7.81 -14.88
C LEU A 207 -7.98 8.50 -14.00
N ILE A 208 -8.20 9.81 -14.14
CA ILE A 208 -9.26 10.52 -13.39
C ILE A 208 -10.64 9.97 -13.78
N ASP A 209 -10.83 9.63 -15.05
CA ASP A 209 -12.05 9.03 -15.59
C ASP A 209 -12.30 7.60 -15.09
N LEU A 210 -11.30 6.93 -14.52
CA LEU A 210 -11.42 5.59 -13.94
C LEU A 210 -11.75 5.62 -12.44
N LEU A 211 -11.69 6.79 -11.78
CA LEU A 211 -12.09 6.92 -10.37
C LEU A 211 -13.52 6.38 -10.11
N PRO A 212 -14.54 6.62 -10.95
CA PRO A 212 -15.86 6.01 -10.78
C PRO A 212 -15.88 4.48 -10.89
N TYR A 213 -14.94 3.86 -11.61
CA TYR A 213 -14.85 2.39 -11.73
C TYR A 213 -14.39 1.78 -10.41
N TRP A 214 -13.26 2.27 -9.86
CA TRP A 214 -12.80 1.83 -8.53
C TRP A 214 -13.78 2.22 -7.42
N GLU A 215 -14.51 3.34 -7.58
CA GLU A 215 -15.61 3.70 -6.67
C GLU A 215 -16.70 2.63 -6.66
N ALA A 216 -17.16 2.20 -7.85
CA ALA A 216 -18.19 1.19 -8.04
C ALA A 216 -17.74 -0.21 -7.58
N LEU A 217 -16.46 -0.55 -7.70
CA LEU A 217 -15.84 -1.76 -7.11
C LEU A 217 -15.84 -1.75 -5.57
N GLY A 218 -16.09 -0.62 -4.92
CA GLY A 218 -16.00 -0.48 -3.46
C GLY A 218 -14.57 -0.30 -2.95
N ILE A 219 -13.65 0.17 -3.80
CA ILE A 219 -12.22 0.34 -3.50
C ILE A 219 -11.93 1.83 -3.23
N ARG A 220 -11.09 2.12 -2.23
CA ARG A 220 -10.61 3.49 -1.94
C ARG A 220 -9.10 3.60 -1.72
N ASN A 221 -8.37 2.48 -1.70
CA ASN A 221 -6.91 2.49 -1.58
C ASN A 221 -6.29 2.03 -2.91
N LEU A 222 -5.51 2.90 -3.56
CA LEU A 222 -4.82 2.58 -4.82
C LEU A 222 -3.29 2.54 -4.60
N SER A 223 -2.64 1.50 -5.08
CA SER A 223 -1.18 1.38 -5.13
C SER A 223 -0.71 1.57 -6.57
N LEU A 224 -0.04 2.68 -6.82
CA LEU A 224 0.53 3.00 -8.13
C LEU A 224 1.92 2.37 -8.23
N LEU A 225 2.06 1.42 -9.14
CA LEU A 225 3.34 0.87 -9.59
C LEU A 225 4.17 1.95 -10.33
N PRO A 226 5.45 1.71 -10.64
CA PRO A 226 6.43 2.77 -10.88
C PRO A 226 5.96 3.89 -11.83
N HIS A 227 5.75 5.08 -11.27
CA HIS A 227 5.31 6.28 -11.97
C HIS A 227 6.46 7.16 -12.46
N TYR A 228 7.69 6.87 -12.04
CA TYR A 228 8.85 7.71 -12.34
C TYR A 228 9.31 7.65 -13.81
N ASP A 229 10.00 8.70 -14.23
CA ASP A 229 10.73 8.79 -15.50
C ASP A 229 11.72 7.62 -15.65
N SER A 230 11.56 6.80 -16.69
CA SER A 230 12.21 5.49 -16.91
C SER A 230 12.17 5.09 -18.40
N ASP A 231 12.86 4.00 -18.81
CA ASP A 231 12.70 3.39 -20.15
C ASP A 231 11.61 2.29 -20.15
N TRP A 232 11.04 1.97 -18.98
CA TRP A 232 10.18 0.81 -18.69
C TRP A 232 10.81 -0.56 -19.02
N ALA A 233 12.14 -0.64 -19.11
CA ALA A 233 12.84 -1.88 -19.44
C ALA A 233 12.71 -2.95 -18.33
N ASP A 234 12.45 -2.52 -17.09
CA ASP A 234 12.03 -3.35 -15.97
C ASP A 234 10.68 -2.85 -15.43
N GLY A 235 9.71 -2.57 -16.31
CA GLY A 235 8.38 -2.07 -15.92
C GLY A 235 8.36 -0.69 -15.25
N GLY A 236 9.50 0.02 -15.22
CA GLY A 236 9.67 1.34 -14.60
C GLY A 236 10.51 1.34 -13.32
N TYR A 237 11.01 0.19 -12.87
CA TYR A 237 12.01 0.12 -11.79
C TYR A 237 13.38 0.68 -12.25
N ASP A 238 13.60 0.84 -13.55
CA ASP A 238 14.72 1.53 -14.16
C ASP A 238 14.60 3.08 -14.10
N VAL A 239 14.60 3.65 -12.89
CA VAL A 239 14.40 5.10 -12.66
C VAL A 239 15.52 5.95 -13.25
N ARG A 240 15.20 6.80 -14.23
CA ARG A 240 16.06 7.85 -14.82
C ARG A 240 15.95 9.20 -14.11
N ALA A 241 14.82 9.49 -13.48
CA ALA A 241 14.66 10.64 -12.59
C ALA A 241 13.46 10.43 -11.65
N TYR A 242 13.59 10.82 -10.38
CA TYR A 242 12.51 10.77 -9.37
C TYR A 242 11.46 11.88 -9.57
N ARG A 243 10.78 11.83 -10.72
CA ARG A 243 9.66 12.69 -11.11
C ARG A 243 8.67 11.89 -11.95
N PRO A 244 7.37 12.22 -11.97
CA PRO A 244 6.40 11.49 -12.79
C PRO A 244 6.77 11.47 -14.28
N HIS A 245 6.62 10.31 -14.93
CA HIS A 245 7.07 10.05 -16.29
C HIS A 245 6.44 11.03 -17.31
N PRO A 246 7.19 11.62 -18.26
CA PRO A 246 6.65 12.59 -19.22
C PRO A 246 5.46 12.08 -20.04
N ALA A 247 5.50 10.83 -20.51
CA ALA A 247 4.39 10.20 -21.23
C ALA A 247 3.14 9.95 -20.37
N LEU A 248 3.24 9.99 -19.03
CA LEU A 248 2.09 9.97 -18.12
C LEU A 248 1.50 11.38 -17.89
N GLY A 249 2.00 12.40 -18.62
CA GLY A 249 1.63 13.81 -18.44
C GLY A 249 2.49 14.58 -17.44
N GLY A 250 3.54 13.94 -16.88
CA GLY A 250 4.47 14.59 -15.96
C GLY A 250 3.85 15.02 -14.63
N LEU A 251 4.52 15.96 -13.95
CA LEU A 251 4.15 16.38 -12.58
C LEU A 251 2.77 17.05 -12.51
N GLU A 252 2.39 17.85 -13.52
CA GLU A 252 1.11 18.56 -13.58
C GLU A 252 -0.06 17.56 -13.61
N ALA A 253 -0.06 16.62 -14.56
CA ALA A 253 -1.09 15.58 -14.65
C ALA A 253 -1.14 14.69 -13.39
N PHE A 254 0.01 14.38 -12.79
CA PHE A 254 0.08 13.65 -11.53
C PHE A 254 -0.59 14.43 -10.38
N GLN A 255 -0.32 15.73 -10.25
CA GLN A 255 -0.97 16.59 -9.25
C GLN A 255 -2.49 16.69 -9.44
N GLU A 256 -2.96 16.81 -10.68
CA GLU A 256 -4.39 16.79 -11.02
C GLU A 256 -5.04 15.47 -10.59
N PHE A 257 -4.42 14.32 -10.91
CA PHE A 257 -4.92 13.00 -10.50
C PHE A 257 -4.95 12.83 -8.98
N VAL A 258 -3.85 13.14 -8.27
CA VAL A 258 -3.79 13.03 -6.81
C VAL A 258 -4.85 13.92 -6.14
N SER A 259 -5.07 15.13 -6.68
CA SER A 259 -6.11 16.04 -6.21
C SER A 259 -7.52 15.48 -6.44
N ALA A 260 -7.84 15.05 -7.66
CA ALA A 260 -9.15 14.49 -8.01
C ALA A 260 -9.48 13.20 -7.22
N ALA A 261 -8.49 12.32 -7.05
CA ALA A 261 -8.60 11.11 -6.23
C ALA A 261 -8.83 11.46 -4.75
N THR A 262 -8.05 12.40 -4.19
CA THR A 262 -8.18 12.82 -2.79
C THR A 262 -9.54 13.47 -2.52
N GLN A 263 -10.07 14.29 -3.44
CA GLN A 263 -11.41 14.90 -3.33
C GLN A 263 -12.54 13.86 -3.32
N ARG A 264 -12.34 12.71 -3.97
CA ARG A 264 -13.24 11.53 -3.97
C ARG A 264 -13.00 10.56 -2.81
N GLY A 265 -12.11 10.89 -1.88
CA GLY A 265 -11.82 10.09 -0.69
C GLY A 265 -10.88 8.90 -0.94
N PHE A 266 -10.19 8.84 -2.08
CA PHE A 266 -9.14 7.84 -2.29
C PHE A 266 -7.90 8.15 -1.47
N ARG A 267 -7.18 7.11 -1.06
CA ARG A 267 -5.82 7.19 -0.50
C ARG A 267 -4.87 6.50 -1.48
N LEU A 268 -3.75 7.16 -1.76
CA LEU A 268 -2.80 6.72 -2.77
C LEU A 268 -1.47 6.28 -2.14
N MET A 269 -0.92 5.19 -2.65
CA MET A 269 0.43 4.70 -2.40
C MET A 269 1.24 4.73 -3.70
N THR A 270 2.54 5.04 -3.61
CA THR A 270 3.48 5.05 -4.74
C THR A 270 4.76 4.28 -4.39
N GLU A 271 5.52 3.84 -5.39
CA GLU A 271 6.78 3.11 -5.16
C GLU A 271 7.90 4.00 -4.56
N ALA A 272 8.68 3.42 -3.65
CA ALA A 272 9.92 3.96 -3.11
C ALA A 272 11.12 3.12 -3.60
N ILE A 273 11.51 3.34 -4.86
CA ILE A 273 12.63 2.67 -5.53
C ILE A 273 13.94 3.32 -5.09
N PHE A 274 14.36 3.01 -3.86
CA PHE A 274 15.54 3.61 -3.23
C PHE A 274 16.80 2.75 -3.38
N SER A 275 16.66 1.49 -3.76
CA SER A 275 17.80 0.56 -3.84
C SER A 275 18.79 0.90 -4.97
N HIS A 276 18.31 1.49 -6.07
CA HIS A 276 19.09 1.68 -7.29
C HIS A 276 18.49 2.78 -8.19
N THR A 277 19.27 3.26 -9.16
CA THR A 277 18.77 4.07 -10.30
C THR A 277 19.15 3.41 -11.63
N ALA A 278 18.55 3.85 -12.73
CA ALA A 278 19.06 3.53 -14.06
C ALA A 278 20.50 4.07 -14.27
N THR A 279 21.26 3.45 -15.16
CA THR A 279 22.55 3.99 -15.65
C THR A 279 22.43 5.37 -16.28
N ASP A 280 21.26 5.72 -16.79
CA ASP A 280 21.03 6.98 -17.50
C ASP A 280 20.56 8.09 -16.55
N HIS A 281 20.39 7.77 -15.26
CA HIS A 281 20.02 8.74 -14.23
C HIS A 281 21.07 9.86 -14.13
N GLU A 282 20.63 11.11 -13.96
CA GLU A 282 21.53 12.27 -13.95
C GLU A 282 22.68 12.08 -12.95
N TRP A 283 22.35 11.62 -11.74
CA TRP A 283 23.34 11.30 -10.70
C TRP A 283 24.42 10.32 -11.19
N PHE A 284 24.08 9.22 -11.88
CA PHE A 284 25.09 8.28 -12.38
C PHE A 284 25.91 8.91 -13.52
N GLN A 285 25.28 9.66 -14.42
CA GLN A 285 25.98 10.39 -15.49
C GLN A 285 26.95 11.45 -14.93
N ARG A 286 26.63 12.06 -13.79
CA ARG A 286 27.54 12.96 -13.03
C ARG A 286 28.67 12.19 -12.34
N ALA A 287 28.38 11.01 -11.80
CA ALA A 287 29.41 10.12 -11.27
C ALA A 287 30.42 9.72 -12.36
N LEU A 288 29.97 9.32 -13.55
CA LEU A 288 30.82 9.00 -14.71
C LEU A 288 31.68 10.19 -15.19
N ARG A 289 31.18 11.43 -15.05
CA ARG A 289 31.92 12.68 -15.32
C ARG A 289 32.99 13.01 -14.26
N GLY A 290 33.08 12.25 -13.17
CA GLY A 290 34.07 12.44 -12.12
C GLY A 290 33.61 13.30 -10.94
N GLU A 291 32.32 13.68 -10.87
CA GLU A 291 31.83 14.56 -9.80
C GLU A 291 31.80 13.82 -8.46
N SER A 292 32.70 14.19 -7.55
CA SER A 292 32.97 13.47 -6.29
C SER A 292 31.76 13.31 -5.37
N ARG A 293 30.75 14.20 -5.43
CA ARG A 293 29.47 14.05 -4.71
C ARG A 293 28.73 12.81 -5.23
N TYR A 294 28.46 12.77 -6.52
CA TYR A 294 27.69 11.70 -7.16
C TYR A 294 28.45 10.38 -7.23
N LEU A 295 29.78 10.39 -7.29
CA LEU A 295 30.59 9.17 -7.12
C LEU A 295 30.37 8.46 -5.77
N ARG A 296 29.91 9.18 -4.73
CA ARG A 296 29.53 8.60 -3.43
C ARG A 296 28.05 8.22 -3.33
N TYR A 297 27.22 8.61 -4.30
CA TYR A 297 25.79 8.22 -4.32
C TYR A 297 25.63 6.73 -4.62
N TYR A 298 26.62 6.10 -5.24
CA TYR A 298 26.57 4.70 -5.68
C TYR A 298 27.54 3.83 -4.89
N LEU A 299 27.19 2.56 -4.71
CA LEU A 299 28.04 1.60 -4.01
C LEU A 299 29.16 1.10 -4.92
N ARG A 300 30.40 1.46 -4.60
CA ARG A 300 31.61 0.94 -5.27
C ARG A 300 31.85 -0.52 -4.89
N ARG A 301 32.25 -1.31 -5.88
CA ARG A 301 32.54 -2.74 -5.80
C ARG A 301 34.05 -3.06 -5.91
N ASP A 302 34.86 -2.07 -6.32
CA ASP A 302 36.32 -2.12 -6.52
C ASP A 302 37.07 -3.19 -5.71
N GLY A 303 37.92 -3.97 -6.39
CA GLY A 303 38.78 -5.00 -5.80
C GLY A 303 38.11 -6.35 -5.48
N ARG A 304 36.83 -6.55 -5.82
CA ARG A 304 36.10 -7.82 -5.58
C ARG A 304 36.21 -8.80 -6.73
N GLU A 305 37.03 -9.83 -6.53
CA GLU A 305 37.18 -10.94 -7.47
C GLU A 305 36.02 -11.94 -7.35
N LYS A 306 35.45 -12.40 -8.47
CA LYS A 306 34.52 -13.53 -8.47
C LYS A 306 35.32 -14.83 -8.49
N ILE A 307 35.26 -15.60 -7.41
CA ILE A 307 36.03 -16.83 -7.23
C ILE A 307 35.22 -18.11 -7.53
N GLY A 308 33.92 -17.98 -7.81
CA GLY A 308 33.08 -19.08 -8.26
C GLY A 308 31.58 -18.77 -8.21
N GLU A 309 30.78 -19.75 -8.59
CA GLU A 309 29.34 -19.79 -8.37
C GLU A 309 28.89 -21.23 -8.12
N TYR A 310 27.73 -21.42 -7.48
CA TYR A 310 27.11 -22.72 -7.28
C TYR A 310 25.59 -22.55 -7.17
N GLU A 311 24.82 -23.62 -7.41
CA GLU A 311 23.37 -23.62 -7.21
C GLU A 311 23.03 -24.07 -5.78
N ARG A 312 22.06 -23.42 -5.14
CA ARG A 312 21.49 -23.82 -3.85
C ARG A 312 19.98 -23.63 -3.90
N ASN A 313 19.22 -24.72 -3.80
CA ASN A 313 17.75 -24.71 -3.80
C ASN A 313 17.13 -24.01 -5.05
N GLY A 314 17.76 -24.12 -6.22
CA GLY A 314 17.35 -23.43 -7.46
C GLY A 314 17.86 -21.99 -7.60
N GLU A 315 18.47 -21.41 -6.57
CA GLU A 315 19.11 -20.10 -6.62
C GLU A 315 20.59 -20.21 -7.04
N VAL A 316 21.05 -19.30 -7.92
CA VAL A 316 22.46 -19.19 -8.28
C VAL A 316 23.17 -18.32 -7.25
N ILE A 317 24.10 -18.89 -6.50
CA ILE A 317 24.91 -18.21 -5.49
C ILE A 317 26.28 -17.87 -6.09
N CYS A 318 26.59 -16.58 -6.23
CA CYS A 318 27.90 -16.11 -6.64
C CYS A 318 28.82 -15.91 -5.42
N ARG A 319 30.06 -16.42 -5.51
CA ARG A 319 31.09 -16.32 -4.46
C ARG A 319 32.16 -15.31 -4.86
N TYR A 320 32.49 -14.42 -3.95
CA TYR A 320 33.46 -13.35 -4.16
C TYR A 320 34.52 -13.32 -3.07
N ARG A 321 35.74 -12.92 -3.44
CA ARG A 321 36.78 -12.51 -2.50
C ARG A 321 36.76 -10.98 -2.41
N ASP A 322 36.51 -10.45 -1.21
CA ASP A 322 36.60 -9.02 -0.91
C ASP A 322 38.07 -8.56 -0.77
N PRO A 323 38.35 -7.24 -0.84
CA PRO A 323 39.71 -6.70 -0.76
C PRO A 323 40.45 -7.02 0.55
N ASP A 324 39.72 -7.30 1.63
CA ASP A 324 40.25 -7.73 2.94
C ASP A 324 40.49 -9.25 3.02
N GLY A 325 40.24 -9.99 1.93
CA GLY A 325 40.35 -11.44 1.85
C GLY A 325 39.07 -12.20 2.26
N THR A 326 38.06 -11.52 2.78
CA THR A 326 36.77 -12.13 3.20
C THR A 326 36.08 -12.80 2.02
N ILE A 327 35.41 -13.93 2.25
CA ILE A 327 34.56 -14.56 1.24
C ILE A 327 33.10 -14.15 1.44
N THR A 328 32.53 -13.50 0.43
CA THR A 328 31.13 -13.07 0.39
C THR A 328 30.35 -13.90 -0.61
N GLU A 329 29.19 -14.42 -0.18
CA GLU A 329 28.26 -15.17 -1.04
C GLU A 329 26.98 -14.36 -1.24
N ARG A 330 26.47 -14.28 -2.48
CA ARG A 330 25.27 -13.49 -2.84
C ARG A 330 24.41 -14.23 -3.84
N ILE A 331 23.10 -14.20 -3.63
CA ILE A 331 22.10 -14.68 -4.59
C ILE A 331 22.14 -13.78 -5.82
N CYS A 332 22.36 -14.37 -7.00
CA CYS A 332 22.19 -13.71 -8.27
C CYS A 332 20.69 -13.74 -8.64
N LEU A 333 20.06 -12.57 -8.71
CA LEU A 333 18.61 -12.47 -8.95
C LEU A 333 18.24 -12.79 -10.41
N PHE A 334 19.02 -12.30 -11.38
CA PHE A 334 18.81 -12.51 -12.82
C PHE A 334 19.96 -13.26 -13.51
N PRO A 335 20.23 -14.53 -13.13
CA PRO A 335 21.39 -15.30 -13.60
C PRO A 335 21.34 -15.69 -15.09
N ASP A 336 20.20 -15.46 -15.75
CA ASP A 336 19.98 -15.68 -17.18
C ASP A 336 20.39 -14.46 -18.03
N ILE A 337 20.47 -13.27 -17.42
CA ILE A 337 20.90 -12.02 -18.06
C ILE A 337 22.36 -11.71 -17.74
N ASP A 338 22.73 -11.75 -16.46
CA ASP A 338 24.10 -11.51 -16.02
C ASP A 338 24.40 -12.22 -14.70
N ARG A 339 25.52 -12.94 -14.67
CA ARG A 339 25.99 -13.69 -13.48
C ARG A 339 27.01 -12.91 -12.67
N THR A 340 26.94 -11.58 -12.66
CA THR A 340 27.79 -10.73 -11.84
C THR A 340 26.92 -9.78 -11.01
N HIS A 341 27.56 -9.13 -10.05
CA HIS A 341 26.95 -8.04 -9.30
C HIS A 341 27.69 -6.72 -9.56
N GLY A 342 28.37 -6.63 -10.72
CA GLY A 342 29.40 -5.64 -11.01
C GLY A 342 29.19 -4.96 -12.36
N LEU A 343 29.23 -3.64 -12.37
CA LEU A 343 29.26 -2.82 -13.57
C LEU A 343 30.60 -2.09 -13.66
N TRP A 344 31.44 -2.45 -14.62
CA TRP A 344 32.74 -1.80 -14.87
C TRP A 344 32.54 -0.63 -15.81
N VAL A 345 32.98 0.57 -15.40
CA VAL A 345 32.85 1.81 -16.16
C VAL A 345 34.12 2.64 -16.10
N GLN A 346 34.35 3.41 -17.15
CA GLN A 346 35.43 4.40 -17.20
C GLN A 346 34.93 5.73 -16.61
N VAL A 347 35.54 6.16 -15.50
CA VAL A 347 35.21 7.40 -14.79
C VAL A 347 36.33 8.41 -15.05
N LYS A 348 35.96 9.64 -15.43
CA LYS A 348 36.95 10.73 -15.57
C LYS A 348 37.43 11.17 -14.20
N ARG A 349 38.74 11.25 -13.95
CA ARG A 349 39.29 11.95 -12.79
C ARG A 349 39.42 13.44 -13.10
N GLN A 350 38.86 14.27 -12.23
CA GLN A 350 39.30 15.65 -12.09
C GLN A 350 40.49 15.64 -11.11
N ASN A 351 41.70 15.84 -11.63
CA ASN A 351 42.85 16.09 -10.76
C ASN A 351 42.67 17.46 -10.07
N GLY A 352 43.20 17.57 -8.85
CA GLY A 352 42.78 18.57 -7.87
C GLY A 352 42.97 20.05 -8.27
N SER A 353 42.29 20.90 -7.52
CA SER A 353 42.17 22.35 -7.69
C SER A 353 43.50 23.13 -7.62
N VAL A 354 44.24 23.16 -8.73
CA VAL A 354 45.15 24.27 -9.08
C VAL A 354 45.01 24.53 -10.57
N ALA A 355 44.80 25.80 -10.95
CA ALA A 355 44.82 26.22 -12.34
C ALA A 355 46.26 26.10 -12.89
N SER A 356 46.59 24.95 -13.46
CA SER A 356 47.77 24.77 -14.31
C SER A 356 47.29 24.31 -15.70
N GLU A 357 47.90 24.85 -16.74
CA GLU A 357 47.34 24.88 -18.11
C GLU A 357 47.42 23.54 -18.87
N LYS A 358 47.43 22.41 -18.16
CA LYS A 358 47.37 21.06 -18.71
C LYS A 358 46.38 20.21 -17.93
N ASN A 359 45.10 20.34 -18.27
CA ASN A 359 44.03 19.45 -17.82
C ASN A 359 44.16 18.05 -18.48
N GLU A 360 45.18 17.29 -18.07
CA GLU A 360 45.25 15.86 -18.37
C GLU A 360 44.12 15.14 -17.63
N THR A 361 43.01 14.94 -18.35
CA THR A 361 41.84 14.21 -17.84
C THR A 361 42.18 12.72 -17.82
N SER A 362 42.84 12.28 -16.75
CA SER A 362 43.06 10.85 -16.50
C SER A 362 41.72 10.13 -16.31
N THR A 363 41.66 8.85 -16.66
CA THR A 363 40.44 8.03 -16.54
C THR A 363 40.73 6.84 -15.63
N GLU A 364 39.88 6.60 -14.63
CA GLU A 364 39.96 5.42 -13.76
C GLU A 364 38.86 4.41 -14.10
N THR A 365 39.21 3.11 -14.14
CA THR A 365 38.18 2.06 -14.20
C THR A 365 37.61 1.88 -12.81
N VAL A 366 36.30 2.11 -12.64
CA VAL A 366 35.57 1.88 -11.39
C VAL A 366 34.56 0.76 -11.60
N GLN A 367 34.38 -0.09 -10.59
CA GLN A 367 33.33 -1.08 -10.57
C GLN A 367 32.23 -0.63 -9.60
N PHE A 368 30.97 -0.59 -10.04
CA PHE A 368 29.80 -0.33 -9.18
C PHE A 368 29.01 -1.61 -8.91
N TYR A 369 28.28 -1.63 -7.80
CA TYR A 369 27.30 -2.67 -7.52
C TYR A 369 26.08 -2.54 -8.44
N ARG A 370 25.58 -3.69 -8.87
CA ARG A 370 24.26 -3.87 -9.45
C ARG A 370 23.66 -5.18 -8.94
N THR A 371 22.60 -5.10 -8.16
CA THR A 371 21.88 -6.27 -7.59
C THR A 371 20.91 -6.88 -8.61
N PHE A 372 20.37 -6.04 -9.50
CA PHE A 372 19.30 -6.38 -10.45
C PHE A 372 19.86 -6.44 -11.90
N LEU A 373 19.20 -5.81 -12.88
CA LEU A 373 19.60 -5.88 -14.29
C LEU A 373 20.84 -5.02 -14.59
N PRO A 374 21.56 -5.25 -15.71
CA PRO A 374 22.79 -4.53 -16.06
C PRO A 374 22.68 -2.99 -16.09
N PHE A 375 21.47 -2.46 -16.30
CA PHE A 375 21.17 -1.03 -16.36
C PHE A 375 20.66 -0.44 -15.04
N GLN A 376 20.58 -1.20 -13.95
CA GLN A 376 20.22 -0.73 -12.60
C GLN A 376 21.47 -0.71 -11.71
N VAL A 377 21.84 0.45 -11.17
CA VAL A 377 23.06 0.64 -10.37
C VAL A 377 22.70 1.00 -8.93
N ASP A 378 23.26 0.26 -7.98
CA ASP A 378 22.89 0.33 -6.56
C ASP A 378 23.32 1.64 -5.88
N LEU A 379 22.36 2.28 -5.21
CA LEU A 379 22.60 3.49 -4.41
C LEU A 379 23.20 3.14 -3.04
N ASN A 380 24.00 4.08 -2.53
CA ASN A 380 24.56 4.07 -1.20
C ASN A 380 23.61 4.78 -0.22
N LEU A 381 22.63 4.04 0.30
CA LEU A 381 21.66 4.55 1.26
C LEU A 381 22.24 4.92 2.64
N GLN A 382 23.53 4.68 2.89
CA GLN A 382 24.21 5.17 4.08
C GLN A 382 24.88 6.54 3.86
N ASN A 383 24.82 7.10 2.64
CA ASN A 383 25.33 8.44 2.34
C ASN A 383 24.31 9.53 2.78
N PRO A 384 24.70 10.50 3.63
CA PRO A 384 23.81 11.60 4.03
C PRO A 384 23.24 12.39 2.85
N ASP A 385 24.05 12.61 1.80
CA ASP A 385 23.62 13.35 0.60
C ASP A 385 22.43 12.63 -0.08
N VAL A 386 22.46 11.29 -0.15
CA VAL A 386 21.40 10.46 -0.76
C VAL A 386 20.14 10.42 0.10
N LEU A 387 20.31 10.31 1.43
CA LEU A 387 19.18 10.35 2.37
C LEU A 387 18.48 11.70 2.35
N GLN A 388 19.22 12.80 2.17
CA GLN A 388 18.64 14.14 1.99
C GLN A 388 17.73 14.20 0.76
N GLU A 389 18.17 13.72 -0.41
CA GLU A 389 17.32 13.67 -1.63
C GLU A 389 16.01 12.87 -1.36
N PHE A 390 16.11 11.74 -0.64
CA PHE A 390 14.94 10.92 -0.35
C PHE A 390 14.01 11.50 0.74
N PHE A 391 14.53 12.22 1.73
CA PHE A 391 13.68 13.01 2.64
C PHE A 391 12.93 14.11 1.88
N HIS A 392 13.55 14.76 0.90
CA HIS A 392 12.86 15.73 0.05
C HIS A 392 11.79 15.08 -0.83
N LEU A 393 12.10 14.00 -1.54
CA LEU A 393 11.14 13.25 -2.36
C LEU A 393 9.92 12.75 -1.56
N LEU A 394 10.18 12.13 -0.38
CA LEU A 394 9.11 11.68 0.52
C LEU A 394 8.29 12.84 1.06
N GLY A 395 8.95 13.96 1.40
CA GLY A 395 8.29 15.17 1.84
C GLY A 395 7.33 15.70 0.78
N GLU A 396 7.84 15.93 -0.44
CA GLU A 396 7.08 16.46 -1.58
C GLU A 396 5.85 15.63 -1.91
N GLU A 397 5.97 14.31 -2.08
CA GLU A 397 4.82 13.45 -2.40
C GLU A 397 3.75 13.46 -1.30
N LEU A 398 4.15 13.49 -0.01
CA LEU A 398 3.20 13.64 1.09
C LEU A 398 2.43 14.96 0.99
N GLN A 399 3.03 16.06 0.52
CA GLN A 399 2.34 17.36 0.35
C GLN A 399 1.36 17.37 -0.82
N LEU A 400 1.57 16.55 -1.84
CA LEU A 400 0.60 16.38 -2.92
C LEU A 400 -0.66 15.65 -2.43
N GLY A 401 -0.51 14.80 -1.41
CA GLY A 401 -1.61 14.03 -0.82
C GLY A 401 -1.38 12.53 -0.77
N ILE A 402 -0.21 12.03 -1.21
CA ILE A 402 0.16 10.61 -1.07
C ILE A 402 0.10 10.22 0.42
N LEU A 403 -0.33 8.98 0.68
CA LEU A 403 -0.54 8.42 2.02
C LEU A 403 0.15 7.07 2.23
N GLY A 404 0.77 6.49 1.22
CA GLY A 404 1.54 5.27 1.37
C GLY A 404 2.80 5.27 0.52
N LYS A 405 3.80 4.49 0.94
CA LYS A 405 4.92 4.11 0.08
C LYS A 405 5.12 2.60 0.12
N ARG A 406 5.12 1.95 -1.05
CA ARG A 406 5.61 0.57 -1.20
C ARG A 406 7.13 0.64 -1.26
N ILE A 407 7.81 0.01 -0.31
CA ILE A 407 9.27 0.08 -0.20
C ILE A 407 9.86 -1.06 -1.01
N ASP A 408 10.37 -0.73 -2.19
CA ASP A 408 10.95 -1.66 -3.15
C ASP A 408 12.29 -2.23 -2.67
N ALA A 409 12.50 -3.52 -2.93
CA ALA A 409 13.78 -4.21 -2.76
C ALA A 409 14.42 -4.03 -1.38
N VAL A 410 13.62 -3.83 -0.31
CA VAL A 410 14.12 -3.33 0.98
C VAL A 410 15.22 -4.22 1.56
N ALA A 411 15.04 -5.53 1.43
CA ALA A 411 15.98 -6.54 1.88
C ALA A 411 17.41 -6.34 1.32
N HIS A 412 17.52 -5.77 0.12
CA HIS A 412 18.77 -5.62 -0.64
C HIS A 412 19.42 -4.25 -0.49
N TRP A 413 19.00 -3.39 0.43
CA TRP A 413 19.53 -2.03 0.56
C TRP A 413 21.03 -1.97 0.94
N VAL A 414 21.44 -2.63 2.02
CA VAL A 414 22.81 -2.53 2.57
C VAL A 414 23.69 -3.71 2.15
N LYS A 415 24.96 -3.44 1.80
CA LYS A 415 25.96 -4.46 1.44
C LYS A 415 27.19 -4.37 2.35
N ARG A 416 27.42 -5.42 3.16
CA ARG A 416 28.61 -5.58 4.01
C ARG A 416 29.44 -6.81 3.56
N PRO A 417 30.78 -6.74 3.54
CA PRO A 417 31.64 -7.92 3.34
C PRO A 417 31.33 -9.04 4.34
N GLY A 418 31.51 -10.29 3.93
CA GLY A 418 31.20 -11.48 4.74
C GLY A 418 29.71 -11.73 4.98
N THR A 419 28.81 -10.99 4.33
CA THR A 419 27.35 -11.12 4.49
C THR A 419 26.64 -11.26 3.14
N PRO A 420 25.45 -11.88 3.10
CA PRO A 420 24.63 -11.91 1.89
C PRO A 420 24.15 -10.51 1.44
N GLY A 421 24.15 -9.51 2.33
CA GLY A 421 23.47 -8.23 2.09
C GLY A 421 21.96 -8.43 1.85
N ASP A 422 21.36 -9.23 2.72
CA ASP A 422 19.94 -9.54 2.80
C ASP A 422 19.49 -9.26 4.23
N GLY A 423 18.52 -8.35 4.42
CA GLY A 423 17.90 -8.05 5.72
C GLY A 423 18.86 -7.63 6.83
N LEU A 424 19.92 -6.88 6.52
CA LEU A 424 20.91 -6.48 7.53
C LEU A 424 20.31 -5.53 8.60
N PRO A 425 20.85 -5.49 9.84
CA PRO A 425 20.37 -4.56 10.88
C PRO A 425 20.36 -3.08 10.44
N GLU A 426 21.31 -2.69 9.60
CA GLU A 426 21.38 -1.37 8.99
C GLU A 426 20.25 -1.12 7.98
N THR A 427 19.78 -2.14 7.25
CA THR A 427 18.57 -2.08 6.40
C THR A 427 17.33 -1.80 7.23
N HIS A 428 17.11 -2.54 8.32
CA HIS A 428 15.99 -2.31 9.25
C HIS A 428 16.06 -0.91 9.87
N THR A 429 17.26 -0.44 10.23
CA THR A 429 17.48 0.92 10.75
C THR A 429 17.13 1.99 9.70
N LEU A 430 17.48 1.79 8.42
CA LEU A 430 17.09 2.68 7.33
C LEU A 430 15.57 2.71 7.13
N LEU A 431 14.91 1.56 7.15
CA LEU A 431 13.45 1.46 7.05
C LEU A 431 12.77 2.19 8.22
N ALA A 432 13.28 2.02 9.45
CA ALA A 432 12.81 2.72 10.64
C ALA A 432 13.07 4.25 10.58
N LEU A 433 14.15 4.68 9.95
CA LEU A 433 14.46 6.10 9.74
C LEU A 433 13.48 6.75 8.73
N PHE A 434 13.22 6.09 7.59
CA PHE A 434 12.20 6.57 6.63
C PHE A 434 10.79 6.56 7.24
N LYS A 435 10.45 5.50 7.99
CA LYS A 435 9.21 5.40 8.78
C LYS A 435 9.06 6.56 9.75
N SER A 436 10.12 6.87 10.51
CA SER A 436 10.15 8.01 11.42
C SER A 436 9.91 9.31 10.66
N PHE A 437 10.60 9.52 9.53
CA PHE A 437 10.48 10.73 8.72
C PHE A 437 9.05 10.98 8.25
N ILE A 438 8.42 10.00 7.58
CA ILE A 438 7.07 10.17 7.04
C ILE A 438 6.01 10.41 8.13
N HIS A 439 6.23 9.90 9.35
CA HIS A 439 5.29 10.05 10.47
C HIS A 439 5.45 11.36 11.24
N HIS A 440 6.66 11.92 11.29
CA HIS A 440 6.87 13.30 11.73
C HIS A 440 6.11 14.29 10.85
N LEU A 441 5.94 13.99 9.56
CA LEU A 441 5.14 14.79 8.61
C LEU A 441 3.64 14.48 8.71
N CYS A 442 3.27 13.22 8.51
CA CYS A 442 1.90 12.71 8.43
C CYS A 442 1.73 11.42 9.26
N PRO A 443 1.15 11.49 10.47
CA PRO A 443 0.92 10.32 11.31
C PRO A 443 -0.03 9.26 10.74
N ARG A 444 -0.71 9.50 9.61
CA ARG A 444 -1.55 8.51 8.90
C ARG A 444 -0.88 7.85 7.72
N ALA A 445 0.29 8.31 7.29
CA ALA A 445 1.01 7.70 6.18
C ALA A 445 1.45 6.27 6.55
N VAL A 446 1.56 5.38 5.57
CA VAL A 446 1.91 3.96 5.79
C VAL A 446 3.07 3.49 4.92
N LEU A 447 3.92 2.61 5.46
CA LEU A 447 4.95 1.89 4.69
C LEU A 447 4.55 0.44 4.46
N MET A 448 4.72 -0.02 3.22
CA MET A 448 4.53 -1.40 2.81
C MET A 448 5.86 -1.99 2.32
N PRO A 449 6.68 -2.61 3.19
CA PRO A 449 7.92 -3.27 2.79
C PRO A 449 7.67 -4.45 1.84
N GLU A 450 8.32 -4.41 0.68
CA GLU A 450 8.48 -5.53 -0.23
C GLU A 450 9.66 -6.39 0.26
N ALA A 451 9.36 -7.56 0.82
CA ALA A 451 10.35 -8.58 1.10
C ALA A 451 9.77 -9.97 0.80
N VAL A 452 10.08 -10.55 -0.36
CA VAL A 452 9.77 -11.96 -0.69
C VAL A 452 10.55 -12.93 0.23
N ARG A 453 10.05 -13.14 1.45
CA ARG A 453 10.67 -13.99 2.48
C ARG A 453 9.58 -14.78 3.23
N PRO A 454 9.93 -15.91 3.88
CA PRO A 454 9.01 -16.62 4.78
C PRO A 454 8.48 -15.70 5.88
N ASN A 455 7.27 -15.94 6.36
CA ASN A 455 6.54 -15.03 7.25
C ASN A 455 7.30 -14.70 8.54
N HIS A 456 8.06 -15.65 9.10
CA HIS A 456 8.89 -15.42 10.30
C HIS A 456 10.09 -14.48 10.08
N ILE A 457 10.48 -14.26 8.82
CA ILE A 457 11.47 -13.25 8.41
C ILE A 457 10.76 -11.98 7.96
N ALA A 458 9.72 -12.09 7.12
CA ALA A 458 8.95 -10.95 6.64
C ALA A 458 8.36 -10.11 7.79
N SER A 459 7.90 -10.75 8.87
CA SER A 459 7.38 -10.06 10.06
C SER A 459 8.41 -9.14 10.74
N GLN A 460 9.70 -9.36 10.55
CA GLN A 460 10.77 -8.53 11.12
C GLN A 460 10.80 -7.14 10.48
N TYR A 461 10.28 -6.98 9.26
CA TYR A 461 10.13 -5.67 8.59
C TYR A 461 8.94 -4.84 9.11
N ALA A 462 8.16 -5.34 10.08
CA ALA A 462 7.32 -4.50 10.93
C ALA A 462 8.09 -3.92 12.13
N GLY A 463 9.32 -4.40 12.39
CA GLY A 463 10.12 -4.02 13.53
C GLY A 463 9.45 -4.37 14.86
N ILE A 464 9.49 -3.43 15.81
CA ILE A 464 8.92 -3.58 17.16
C ILE A 464 7.75 -2.62 17.40
N GLY A 465 6.95 -2.90 18.43
CA GLY A 465 5.98 -1.93 18.93
C GLY A 465 6.70 -0.74 19.57
N THR A 466 6.38 0.47 19.13
CA THR A 466 6.92 1.73 19.66
C THR A 466 5.83 2.78 19.77
N GLU A 467 6.18 3.93 20.35
CA GLU A 467 5.46 5.18 20.14
C GLU A 467 6.32 6.06 19.25
N LEU A 468 5.68 6.73 18.30
CA LEU A 468 6.32 7.63 17.35
C LEU A 468 5.43 8.85 17.17
N CYS A 469 5.93 10.04 17.54
CA CYS A 469 5.13 11.27 17.59
C CYS A 469 3.81 11.09 18.39
N GLY A 470 3.90 10.43 19.56
CA GLY A 470 2.75 10.17 20.44
C GLY A 470 1.74 9.12 19.94
N ASN A 471 2.02 8.40 18.86
CA ASN A 471 1.13 7.36 18.31
C ASN A 471 1.74 5.96 18.50
N THR A 472 1.02 5.04 19.16
CA THR A 472 1.43 3.62 19.30
C THR A 472 1.35 2.90 17.96
N ARG A 473 2.48 2.32 17.49
CA ARG A 473 2.58 1.67 16.18
C ARG A 473 3.84 0.81 16.01
N SER A 474 4.03 0.22 14.82
CA SER A 474 5.28 -0.40 14.40
C SER A 474 6.41 0.62 14.21
N SER A 475 7.65 0.20 14.50
CA SER A 475 8.85 1.02 14.24
C SER A 475 9.27 1.04 12.77
N GLU A 476 8.74 0.13 11.94
CA GLU A 476 9.09 -0.04 10.52
C GLU A 476 7.82 -0.10 9.64
N GLY A 477 7.53 -1.19 8.93
CA GLY A 477 6.34 -1.33 8.08
C GLY A 477 5.00 -1.33 8.83
N ASP A 478 3.95 -0.77 8.21
CA ASP A 478 2.55 -0.90 8.67
C ASP A 478 1.83 -2.06 7.94
N LEU A 479 2.19 -2.31 6.68
CA LEU A 479 1.60 -3.36 5.83
C LEU A 479 2.70 -4.32 5.37
N VAL A 480 2.85 -5.48 6.00
CA VAL A 480 3.87 -6.46 5.60
C VAL A 480 3.32 -7.39 4.54
N LEU A 481 3.96 -7.47 3.37
CA LEU A 481 3.51 -8.37 2.29
C LEU A 481 3.70 -9.86 2.67
N CYS A 482 2.64 -10.65 2.51
CA CYS A 482 2.51 -12.02 3.01
C CYS A 482 2.59 -13.06 1.86
N PHE A 483 3.72 -13.11 1.17
CA PHE A 483 3.89 -13.96 -0.02
C PHE A 483 3.79 -15.47 0.25
N GLU A 484 4.14 -15.94 1.46
CA GLU A 484 3.98 -17.35 1.85
C GLU A 484 2.49 -17.73 2.01
N LEU A 485 1.64 -16.79 2.48
CA LEU A 485 0.20 -17.01 2.55
C LEU A 485 -0.47 -16.92 1.17
N GLN A 486 0.04 -16.07 0.27
CA GLN A 486 -0.34 -16.09 -1.15
C GLN A 486 0.00 -17.44 -1.81
N ALA A 487 1.18 -18.00 -1.56
CA ALA A 487 1.56 -19.33 -2.05
C ALA A 487 0.61 -20.42 -1.53
N ALA A 488 0.24 -20.37 -0.25
CA ALA A 488 -0.73 -21.30 0.33
C ALA A 488 -2.16 -21.12 -0.22
N LEU A 489 -2.58 -19.89 -0.55
CA LEU A 489 -3.84 -19.61 -1.25
C LEU A 489 -3.85 -20.22 -2.66
N ARG A 490 -2.75 -20.02 -3.41
CA ARG A 490 -2.52 -20.64 -4.73
C ARG A 490 -2.58 -22.18 -4.65
N GLU A 491 -1.81 -22.79 -3.74
CA GLU A 491 -1.79 -24.24 -3.52
C GLU A 491 -3.19 -24.78 -3.23
N MET A 492 -3.94 -24.10 -2.35
CA MET A 492 -5.31 -24.47 -2.00
C MET A 492 -6.27 -24.39 -3.18
N LEU A 493 -6.19 -23.35 -4.01
CA LEU A 493 -7.10 -23.16 -5.15
C LEU A 493 -6.77 -24.08 -6.33
N TRP A 494 -5.49 -24.28 -6.65
CA TRP A 494 -5.07 -25.13 -7.77
C TRP A 494 -5.33 -26.62 -7.47
N PHE A 495 -5.00 -27.08 -6.26
CA PHE A 495 -5.12 -28.49 -5.87
C PHE A 495 -6.36 -28.82 -5.03
N ARG A 496 -7.20 -27.82 -4.71
CA ARG A 496 -8.48 -27.94 -3.99
C ARG A 496 -8.34 -28.58 -2.61
N ARG A 497 -7.32 -28.18 -1.87
CA ARG A 497 -6.97 -28.70 -0.53
C ARG A 497 -6.76 -27.56 0.44
N THR A 498 -7.48 -27.56 1.56
CA THR A 498 -7.49 -26.44 2.52
C THR A 498 -6.36 -26.48 3.56
N ALA A 499 -5.73 -27.65 3.74
CA ALA A 499 -4.65 -27.85 4.70
C ALA A 499 -3.43 -26.91 4.53
N PRO A 500 -2.95 -26.59 3.31
CA PRO A 500 -1.82 -25.66 3.12
C PRO A 500 -2.13 -24.25 3.62
N TRP A 501 -3.34 -23.73 3.31
CA TRP A 501 -3.83 -22.46 3.81
C TRP A 501 -3.88 -22.44 5.34
N TRP A 502 -4.51 -23.45 5.96
CA TRP A 502 -4.59 -23.52 7.42
C TRP A 502 -3.23 -23.67 8.10
N ARG A 503 -2.30 -24.42 7.51
CA ARG A 503 -0.92 -24.54 7.99
C ARG A 503 -0.25 -23.18 8.13
N VAL A 504 -0.35 -22.31 7.11
CA VAL A 504 0.28 -20.99 7.14
C VAL A 504 -0.50 -20.03 8.04
N VAL A 505 -1.84 -20.01 8.00
CA VAL A 505 -2.67 -19.14 8.87
C VAL A 505 -2.42 -19.42 10.35
N LEU A 506 -2.33 -20.69 10.76
CA LEU A 506 -2.11 -21.07 12.17
C LEU A 506 -0.68 -20.79 12.67
N GLN A 507 0.27 -20.60 11.76
CA GLN A 507 1.68 -20.29 12.06
C GLN A 507 2.03 -18.81 11.82
N LEU A 508 1.06 -18.01 11.37
CA LEU A 508 1.29 -16.62 10.97
C LEU A 508 1.74 -15.76 12.18
N PRO A 509 2.94 -15.14 12.13
CA PRO A 509 3.44 -14.34 13.24
C PRO A 509 2.52 -13.16 13.58
N LYS A 510 2.34 -12.91 14.87
CA LYS A 510 1.63 -11.72 15.36
C LYS A 510 2.51 -10.48 15.19
N LEU A 511 2.09 -9.56 14.32
CA LEU A 511 2.77 -8.29 14.12
C LEU A 511 2.57 -7.31 15.30
N PRO A 512 3.45 -6.30 15.44
CA PRO A 512 3.25 -5.21 16.40
C PRO A 512 1.91 -4.48 16.25
N ALA A 513 1.48 -3.80 17.32
CA ALA A 513 0.33 -2.89 17.24
C ALA A 513 0.56 -1.82 16.15
N GLY A 514 -0.47 -1.49 15.38
CA GLY A 514 -0.37 -0.55 14.26
C GLY A 514 0.19 -1.12 12.96
N ALA A 515 0.56 -2.41 12.92
CA ALA A 515 0.83 -3.14 11.68
C ALA A 515 -0.27 -4.17 11.36
N ASP A 516 -0.28 -4.65 10.12
CA ASP A 516 -1.10 -5.77 9.64
C ASP A 516 -0.43 -6.49 8.46
N TRP A 517 -0.87 -7.72 8.18
CA TRP A 517 -0.44 -8.48 7.01
C TRP A 517 -1.19 -8.00 5.77
N CYS A 518 -0.47 -7.78 4.68
CA CYS A 518 -0.98 -7.46 3.36
C CYS A 518 -0.90 -8.71 2.48
N VAL A 519 -2.04 -9.24 2.03
CA VAL A 519 -2.11 -10.50 1.31
C VAL A 519 -2.39 -10.20 -0.17
N PRO A 520 -1.40 -10.36 -1.06
CA PRO A 520 -1.65 -10.34 -2.50
C PRO A 520 -2.34 -11.63 -2.94
N PHE A 521 -3.24 -11.55 -3.93
CA PHE A 521 -3.61 -12.73 -4.73
C PHE A 521 -2.68 -12.88 -5.94
N ALA A 522 -2.48 -11.80 -6.70
CA ALA A 522 -1.40 -11.65 -7.67
C ALA A 522 -0.67 -10.31 -7.48
N HIS A 523 0.43 -10.12 -8.19
CA HIS A 523 1.20 -8.87 -8.30
C HIS A 523 1.96 -8.86 -9.63
N HIS A 524 2.66 -7.77 -9.93
CA HIS A 524 3.41 -7.57 -11.18
C HIS A 524 4.70 -8.40 -11.32
N ASP A 525 5.08 -9.16 -10.30
CA ASP A 525 6.27 -10.01 -10.29
C ASP A 525 5.89 -11.49 -10.43
N ASP A 526 6.87 -12.37 -10.35
CA ASP A 526 6.71 -13.80 -10.59
C ASP A 526 6.01 -14.56 -9.46
N ILE A 527 5.48 -15.72 -9.85
CA ILE A 527 5.02 -16.75 -8.94
C ILE A 527 6.27 -17.41 -8.35
N TYR A 528 6.71 -16.93 -7.19
CA TYR A 528 7.81 -17.54 -6.46
C TYR A 528 7.37 -18.88 -5.85
N LEU A 529 7.90 -19.97 -6.40
CA LEU A 529 7.59 -21.35 -6.02
C LEU A 529 8.43 -21.85 -4.84
N GLY A 530 9.37 -21.04 -4.33
CA GLY A 530 10.22 -21.40 -3.19
C GLY A 530 9.48 -21.69 -1.88
N PHE A 531 8.25 -21.18 -1.71
CA PHE A 531 7.39 -21.45 -0.54
C PHE A 531 6.67 -22.80 -0.60
N PHE A 532 6.59 -23.43 -1.77
CA PHE A 532 5.96 -24.76 -1.90
C PHE A 532 6.94 -25.84 -1.43
N GLU A 533 6.40 -26.85 -0.73
CA GLU A 533 7.15 -28.06 -0.38
C GLU A 533 7.77 -28.69 -1.64
N PRO A 534 8.99 -29.28 -1.58
CA PRO A 534 9.66 -29.79 -2.78
C PRO A 534 8.84 -30.78 -3.62
N SER A 535 7.99 -31.60 -2.98
CA SER A 535 7.06 -32.51 -3.67
C SER A 535 5.95 -31.74 -4.40
N VAL A 536 5.24 -30.85 -3.69
CA VAL A 536 4.14 -30.05 -4.25
C VAL A 536 4.65 -29.06 -5.31
N ARG A 537 5.89 -28.60 -5.19
CA ARG A 537 6.54 -27.73 -6.19
C ARG A 537 6.63 -28.39 -7.56
N ALA A 538 6.89 -29.70 -7.62
CA ALA A 538 6.91 -30.43 -8.88
C ALA A 538 5.52 -30.45 -9.55
N ASP A 539 4.47 -30.71 -8.76
CA ASP A 539 3.08 -30.66 -9.23
C ASP A 539 2.67 -29.24 -9.67
N ALA A 540 3.09 -28.20 -8.95
CA ALA A 540 2.84 -26.80 -9.28
C ALA A 540 3.54 -26.39 -10.59
N VAL A 541 4.81 -26.77 -10.78
CA VAL A 541 5.56 -26.58 -12.04
C VAL A 541 4.84 -27.26 -13.20
N GLN A 542 4.34 -28.47 -13.01
CA GLN A 542 3.61 -29.20 -14.05
C GLN A 542 2.25 -28.55 -14.35
N TRP A 543 1.50 -28.13 -13.33
CA TRP A 543 0.22 -27.43 -13.48
C TRP A 543 0.36 -26.13 -14.27
N ILE A 544 1.35 -25.29 -13.92
CA ILE A 544 1.62 -24.01 -14.59
C ILE A 544 1.95 -24.25 -16.07
N ARG A 545 2.80 -25.25 -16.39
CA ARG A 545 3.12 -25.63 -17.77
C ARG A 545 1.89 -26.09 -18.55
N THR A 546 1.02 -26.89 -17.93
CA THR A 546 -0.24 -27.33 -18.56
C THR A 546 -1.20 -26.16 -18.83
N CYS A 547 -1.17 -25.11 -18.01
CA CYS A 547 -1.92 -23.87 -18.24
C CYS A 547 -1.26 -22.91 -19.27
N GLY A 548 -0.12 -23.30 -19.86
CA GLY A 548 0.63 -22.47 -20.82
C GLY A 548 1.55 -21.42 -20.19
N GLY A 549 1.75 -21.46 -18.88
CA GLY A 549 2.69 -20.61 -18.15
C GLY A 549 4.15 -21.01 -18.35
N LEU A 550 5.05 -20.07 -18.09
CA LEU A 550 6.49 -20.26 -18.17
C LEU A 550 7.10 -20.51 -16.79
N VAL A 551 8.07 -21.42 -16.71
CA VAL A 551 8.78 -21.78 -15.47
C VAL A 551 10.29 -21.63 -15.72
N TYR A 552 10.99 -20.93 -14.82
CA TYR A 552 12.37 -20.50 -15.00
C TYR A 552 13.12 -20.47 -13.65
N ARG A 553 14.38 -19.98 -13.63
CA ARG A 553 15.31 -20.05 -12.47
C ARG A 553 15.28 -21.42 -11.78
N GLY A 554 15.65 -22.48 -12.49
CA GLY A 554 15.70 -23.85 -11.92
C GLY A 554 14.35 -24.42 -11.40
N GLY A 555 13.21 -23.79 -11.68
CA GLY A 555 11.90 -24.22 -11.18
C GLY A 555 11.46 -23.58 -9.86
N ILE A 556 12.14 -22.53 -9.39
CA ILE A 556 11.69 -21.73 -8.23
C ILE A 556 10.94 -20.43 -8.61
N SER A 557 10.90 -20.05 -9.88
CA SER A 557 10.13 -18.91 -10.39
C SER A 557 9.26 -19.33 -11.58
N ALA A 558 8.08 -18.72 -11.70
CA ALA A 558 7.16 -18.96 -12.81
C ALA A 558 6.29 -17.74 -13.12
N ALA A 559 5.70 -17.68 -14.31
CA ALA A 559 4.74 -16.63 -14.67
C ALA A 559 3.60 -17.18 -15.54
N CYS A 560 2.38 -16.80 -15.17
CA CYS A 560 1.11 -17.12 -15.81
C CYS A 560 0.04 -16.26 -15.13
N SER A 561 -1.06 -15.93 -15.82
CA SER A 561 -2.17 -15.26 -15.15
C SER A 561 -2.89 -16.20 -14.18
N GLU A 562 -3.36 -15.69 -13.05
CA GLU A 562 -4.14 -16.50 -12.10
C GLU A 562 -5.43 -17.04 -12.75
N TYR A 563 -6.01 -16.33 -13.72
CA TYR A 563 -7.21 -16.79 -14.41
C TYR A 563 -6.93 -18.05 -15.26
N ASP A 564 -5.78 -18.11 -15.94
CA ASP A 564 -5.35 -19.32 -16.65
C ASP A 564 -5.10 -20.48 -15.66
N LEU A 565 -4.44 -20.20 -14.54
CA LEU A 565 -4.14 -21.18 -13.47
C LEU A 565 -5.38 -21.67 -12.71
N LEU A 566 -6.47 -20.90 -12.73
CA LEU A 566 -7.80 -21.30 -12.25
C LEU A 566 -8.65 -21.96 -13.35
N ALA A 567 -8.01 -22.46 -14.41
CA ALA A 567 -8.62 -23.13 -15.56
C ALA A 567 -9.67 -22.29 -16.30
N ARG A 568 -9.55 -20.95 -16.25
CA ARG A 568 -10.46 -19.97 -16.85
C ARG A 568 -11.92 -20.14 -16.40
N ASP A 569 -12.14 -20.58 -15.16
CA ASP A 569 -13.47 -20.65 -14.54
C ASP A 569 -13.71 -19.41 -13.66
N PRO A 570 -14.65 -18.51 -14.01
CA PRO A 570 -14.95 -17.32 -13.22
C PRO A 570 -15.39 -17.65 -11.79
N ARG A 571 -15.99 -18.82 -11.53
CA ARG A 571 -16.41 -19.23 -10.19
C ARG A 571 -15.20 -19.48 -9.29
N ARG A 572 -14.12 -20.06 -9.82
CA ARG A 572 -12.87 -20.26 -9.08
C ARG A 572 -12.15 -18.94 -8.79
N LEU A 573 -12.22 -17.98 -9.71
CA LEU A 573 -11.76 -16.61 -9.46
C LEU A 573 -12.58 -15.94 -8.34
N GLY A 574 -13.90 -16.14 -8.34
CA GLY A 574 -14.77 -15.71 -7.23
C GLY A 574 -14.42 -16.35 -5.88
N LEU A 575 -14.09 -17.65 -5.85
CA LEU A 575 -13.57 -18.32 -4.65
C LEU A 575 -12.24 -17.72 -4.16
N ALA A 576 -11.35 -17.36 -5.07
CA ALA A 576 -10.10 -16.69 -4.72
C ALA A 576 -10.37 -15.33 -4.05
N PHE A 577 -11.26 -14.51 -4.62
CA PHE A 577 -11.69 -13.25 -4.03
C PHE A 577 -12.40 -13.45 -2.69
N PHE A 578 -13.26 -14.46 -2.56
CA PHE A 578 -13.90 -14.80 -1.29
C PHE A 578 -12.87 -15.02 -0.18
N ILE A 579 -11.90 -15.92 -0.39
CA ILE A 579 -10.89 -16.22 0.63
C ILE A 579 -9.97 -15.02 0.89
N LEU A 580 -9.63 -14.23 -0.14
CA LEU A 580 -8.82 -13.03 0.02
C LEU A 580 -9.52 -11.97 0.89
N LEU A 581 -10.79 -11.66 0.62
CA LEU A 581 -11.54 -10.59 1.29
C LEU A 581 -12.14 -10.99 2.65
N VAL A 582 -12.46 -12.27 2.83
CA VAL A 582 -13.12 -12.84 4.03
C VAL A 582 -12.11 -13.56 4.94
N GLY A 583 -10.89 -13.84 4.46
CA GLY A 583 -9.80 -14.45 5.22
C GLY A 583 -9.03 -13.47 6.13
N VAL A 584 -7.74 -13.76 6.32
CA VAL A 584 -6.85 -13.03 7.25
C VAL A 584 -6.14 -11.88 6.53
N GLY A 585 -6.00 -10.75 7.22
CA GLY A 585 -5.20 -9.60 6.78
C GLY A 585 -5.94 -8.62 5.87
N THR A 586 -5.14 -7.83 5.17
CA THR A 586 -5.54 -6.77 4.25
C THR A 586 -5.46 -7.25 2.80
N PRO A 587 -6.57 -7.29 2.05
CA PRO A 587 -6.58 -7.70 0.63
C PRO A 587 -5.76 -6.77 -0.25
N PHE A 588 -4.92 -7.35 -1.11
CA PHE A 588 -4.17 -6.64 -2.14
C PHE A 588 -4.49 -7.24 -3.52
N LEU A 589 -5.34 -6.54 -4.27
CA LEU A 589 -5.76 -6.88 -5.61
C LEU A 589 -4.77 -6.32 -6.62
N TYR A 590 -4.61 -7.00 -7.76
CA TYR A 590 -3.79 -6.56 -8.88
C TYR A 590 -4.67 -6.42 -10.13
N GLN A 591 -4.36 -5.42 -10.95
CA GLN A 591 -5.17 -5.02 -12.09
C GLN A 591 -5.54 -6.16 -13.04
N GLY A 592 -6.79 -6.16 -13.55
CA GLY A 592 -7.27 -7.11 -14.56
C GLY A 592 -7.62 -8.50 -14.02
N LEU A 593 -7.33 -8.80 -12.75
CA LEU A 593 -7.82 -10.01 -12.09
C LEU A 593 -9.35 -10.05 -12.10
N GLU A 594 -10.02 -8.93 -11.85
CA GLU A 594 -11.48 -8.83 -11.78
C GLU A 594 -12.18 -9.09 -13.12
N LEU A 595 -11.44 -8.93 -14.22
CA LEU A 595 -11.90 -9.14 -15.60
C LEU A 595 -11.57 -10.54 -16.13
N GLY A 596 -10.91 -11.40 -15.34
CA GLY A 596 -10.40 -12.69 -15.82
C GLY A 596 -9.43 -12.52 -17.00
N MET A 597 -8.41 -11.66 -16.85
CA MET A 597 -7.37 -11.51 -17.88
C MET A 597 -6.46 -12.75 -17.97
N SER A 598 -6.22 -13.21 -19.19
CA SER A 598 -5.30 -14.30 -19.52
C SER A 598 -3.90 -13.79 -19.83
N SER A 599 -2.93 -14.70 -19.86
CA SER A 599 -1.52 -14.43 -20.16
C SER A 599 -1.33 -13.88 -21.58
N SER A 600 -0.58 -12.78 -21.75
CA SER A 600 -0.30 -12.13 -23.03
C SER A 600 1.15 -12.37 -23.50
N PHE A 601 1.32 -13.31 -24.44
CA PHE A 601 2.61 -13.55 -25.09
C PHE A 601 3.02 -12.41 -26.04
N ASP A 602 2.06 -11.69 -26.63
CA ASP A 602 2.36 -10.61 -27.58
C ASP A 602 2.90 -9.37 -26.87
N TYR A 603 2.35 -9.02 -25.71
CA TYR A 603 2.93 -7.98 -24.86
C TYR A 603 4.33 -8.40 -24.35
N ALA A 604 4.50 -9.66 -23.92
CA ALA A 604 5.80 -10.14 -23.46
C ALA A 604 6.89 -10.12 -24.56
N ARG A 605 6.53 -10.46 -25.81
CA ARG A 605 7.43 -10.33 -26.99
C ARG A 605 7.80 -8.88 -27.27
N LEU A 606 6.86 -7.94 -27.15
CA LEU A 606 7.12 -6.51 -27.32
C LEU A 606 8.10 -5.99 -26.26
N GLN A 607 7.95 -6.41 -24.99
CA GLN A 607 8.87 -6.00 -23.93
C GLN A 607 10.25 -6.67 -24.06
N MET A 608 10.32 -7.93 -24.48
CA MET A 608 11.57 -8.60 -24.85
C MET A 608 12.38 -7.78 -25.86
N GLN A 609 11.75 -7.27 -26.92
CA GLN A 609 12.39 -6.43 -27.93
C GLN A 609 12.90 -5.10 -27.36
N ARG A 610 12.08 -4.41 -26.55
CA ARG A 610 12.49 -3.16 -25.88
C ARG A 610 13.68 -3.39 -24.95
N ARG A 611 13.66 -4.48 -24.17
CA ARG A 611 14.73 -4.87 -23.25
C ARG A 611 16.01 -5.27 -23.98
N TYR A 612 15.90 -5.96 -25.12
CA TYR A 612 17.03 -6.28 -25.98
C TYR A 612 17.74 -5.00 -26.49
N GLU A 613 16.99 -4.04 -27.05
CA GLU A 613 17.58 -2.77 -27.51
C GLU A 613 18.13 -1.92 -26.35
N ARG A 614 17.52 -1.98 -25.15
CA ARG A 614 18.08 -1.35 -23.94
C ARG A 614 19.43 -1.96 -23.55
N LEU A 615 19.52 -3.29 -23.49
CA LEU A 615 20.74 -4.02 -23.10
C LEU A 615 21.88 -3.79 -24.12
N LYS A 616 21.55 -3.80 -25.41
CA LYS A 616 22.46 -3.48 -26.51
C LYS A 616 23.01 -2.06 -26.42
N LYS A 617 22.19 -1.05 -26.09
CA LYS A 617 22.67 0.34 -25.80
C LYS A 617 23.62 0.39 -24.60
N CYS A 618 23.45 -0.48 -23.61
CA CYS A 618 24.33 -0.62 -22.46
C CYS A 618 25.61 -1.43 -22.76
N GLY A 619 25.84 -1.87 -24.00
CA GLY A 619 26.99 -2.68 -24.39
C GLY A 619 26.91 -4.15 -23.96
N VAL A 620 25.75 -4.62 -23.50
CA VAL A 620 25.54 -6.01 -23.08
C VAL A 620 25.27 -6.88 -24.30
N LEU A 621 26.15 -7.84 -24.57
CA LEU A 621 26.00 -8.82 -25.64
C LEU A 621 25.14 -9.99 -25.15
N VAL A 622 23.87 -10.00 -25.55
CA VAL A 622 22.87 -11.00 -25.20
C VAL A 622 22.04 -11.35 -26.44
N ALA A 623 21.48 -12.56 -26.51
CA ALA A 623 20.52 -12.91 -27.57
C ALA A 623 19.14 -12.29 -27.28
N GLU A 624 18.42 -11.86 -28.31
CA GLU A 624 17.08 -11.26 -28.17
C GLU A 624 16.12 -12.16 -27.38
N GLY A 625 16.06 -13.45 -27.71
CA GLY A 625 15.22 -14.43 -27.00
C GLY A 625 15.58 -14.65 -25.52
N ALA A 626 16.81 -14.34 -25.12
CA ALA A 626 17.23 -14.37 -23.71
C ALA A 626 16.80 -13.10 -22.93
N CYS A 627 16.29 -12.08 -23.62
CA CYS A 627 15.71 -10.87 -23.01
C CYS A 627 14.22 -11.04 -22.66
N MET A 628 13.65 -12.23 -22.90
CA MET A 628 12.28 -12.56 -22.52
C MET A 628 12.17 -12.59 -20.99
N ASP A 629 11.32 -11.73 -20.44
CA ASP A 629 10.98 -11.74 -19.02
C ASP A 629 9.58 -12.37 -18.88
N PRO A 630 9.47 -13.58 -18.29
CA PRO A 630 8.19 -14.23 -18.10
C PRO A 630 7.16 -13.38 -17.33
N ARG A 631 7.60 -12.47 -16.45
CA ARG A 631 6.71 -11.57 -15.69
C ARG A 631 5.85 -10.69 -16.59
N ASP A 632 6.29 -10.42 -17.82
CA ASP A 632 5.51 -9.65 -18.78
C ASP A 632 4.25 -10.40 -19.28
N LEU A 633 4.11 -11.72 -19.05
CA LEU A 633 2.91 -12.47 -19.42
C LEU A 633 1.63 -11.98 -18.70
N HIS A 634 1.74 -11.47 -17.48
CA HIS A 634 0.61 -10.95 -16.69
C HIS A 634 0.73 -9.44 -16.43
N ARG A 635 1.33 -8.73 -17.40
CA ARG A 635 1.38 -7.27 -17.49
C ARG A 635 0.79 -6.82 -18.83
N GLY A 636 0.64 -5.51 -19.00
CA GLY A 636 0.19 -4.90 -20.25
C GLY A 636 -1.15 -4.15 -20.13
N PRO A 637 -1.61 -3.57 -21.25
CA PRO A 637 -2.75 -2.66 -21.30
C PRO A 637 -4.08 -3.33 -20.94
N ILE A 638 -4.98 -2.55 -20.34
CA ILE A 638 -6.34 -2.95 -19.98
C ILE A 638 -7.31 -1.94 -20.62
N PRO A 639 -8.07 -2.31 -21.66
CA PRO A 639 -8.91 -1.36 -22.37
C PRO A 639 -10.03 -0.77 -21.51
N ARG A 640 -10.31 0.53 -21.66
CA ARG A 640 -11.41 1.21 -20.95
C ARG A 640 -12.77 0.61 -21.26
N ALA A 641 -12.99 0.20 -22.51
CA ALA A 641 -14.23 -0.46 -22.91
C ALA A 641 -14.48 -1.75 -22.09
N LEU A 642 -13.43 -2.53 -21.84
CA LEU A 642 -13.50 -3.79 -21.10
C LEU A 642 -13.87 -3.58 -19.62
N LEU A 643 -13.34 -2.52 -18.99
CA LEU A 643 -13.67 -2.15 -17.61
C LEU A 643 -15.17 -1.81 -17.46
N TRP A 644 -15.70 -1.01 -18.39
CA TRP A 644 -17.12 -0.60 -18.33
C TRP A 644 -18.08 -1.72 -18.77
N GLU A 645 -17.71 -2.53 -19.76
CA GLU A 645 -18.46 -3.74 -20.14
C GLU A 645 -18.56 -4.72 -18.95
N ALA A 646 -17.45 -4.94 -18.23
CA ALA A 646 -17.45 -5.79 -17.04
C ALA A 646 -18.35 -5.22 -15.92
N LEU A 647 -18.37 -3.90 -15.75
CA LEU A 647 -19.27 -3.26 -14.79
C LEU A 647 -20.74 -3.38 -15.21
N GLU A 648 -21.06 -3.15 -16.49
CA GLU A 648 -22.41 -3.30 -17.04
C GLU A 648 -22.91 -4.76 -16.91
N GLN A 649 -22.09 -5.75 -17.27
CA GLN A 649 -22.40 -7.16 -17.05
C GLN A 649 -22.61 -7.47 -15.56
N SER A 650 -21.79 -6.92 -14.67
CA SER A 650 -21.95 -7.06 -13.21
C SER A 650 -23.27 -6.45 -12.71
N GLU A 651 -23.79 -5.39 -13.32
CA GLU A 651 -25.05 -4.76 -12.92
C GLU A 651 -26.28 -5.48 -13.50
N ALA A 652 -26.18 -5.92 -14.76
CA ALA A 652 -27.27 -6.62 -15.45
C ALA A 652 -27.47 -8.07 -14.97
N GLN A 653 -26.39 -8.78 -14.60
CA GLN A 653 -26.39 -10.22 -14.30
C GLN A 653 -26.00 -10.55 -12.86
N GLY A 654 -25.40 -9.59 -12.14
CA GLY A 654 -24.87 -9.82 -10.80
C GLY A 654 -23.90 -10.99 -10.75
N TYR A 655 -24.03 -11.81 -9.72
CA TYR A 655 -23.31 -13.07 -9.53
C TYR A 655 -24.09 -14.29 -10.05
N GLN A 656 -25.27 -14.12 -10.65
CA GLN A 656 -26.13 -15.25 -11.06
C GLN A 656 -25.61 -15.93 -12.33
N VAL A 657 -24.99 -15.16 -13.23
CA VAL A 657 -24.35 -15.69 -14.45
C VAL A 657 -22.82 -15.56 -14.29
N PRO A 658 -22.07 -16.67 -14.22
CA PRO A 658 -20.61 -16.63 -14.08
C PRO A 658 -19.93 -16.32 -15.42
N THR A 659 -20.13 -15.11 -15.94
CA THR A 659 -19.42 -14.59 -17.12
C THR A 659 -17.97 -14.27 -16.80
N ARG A 660 -17.11 -14.29 -17.82
CA ARG A 660 -15.67 -13.97 -17.68
C ARG A 660 -15.44 -12.57 -17.12
N LEU A 661 -16.18 -11.57 -17.61
CA LEU A 661 -15.97 -10.16 -17.30
C LEU A 661 -16.81 -9.71 -16.08
N GLY A 662 -18.12 -9.94 -16.11
CA GLY A 662 -19.03 -9.44 -15.08
C GLY A 662 -18.90 -10.12 -13.71
N PHE A 663 -18.62 -11.42 -13.65
CA PHE A 663 -18.71 -12.17 -12.40
C PHE A 663 -17.65 -11.77 -11.37
N GLY A 664 -16.39 -11.58 -11.80
CA GLY A 664 -15.31 -11.15 -10.91
C GLY A 664 -15.59 -9.77 -10.29
N VAL A 665 -16.03 -8.83 -11.11
CA VAL A 665 -16.51 -7.50 -10.70
C VAL A 665 -17.69 -7.61 -9.71
N ALA A 666 -18.71 -8.42 -10.01
CA ALA A 666 -19.87 -8.58 -9.13
C ALA A 666 -19.51 -9.14 -7.75
N ILE A 667 -18.64 -10.16 -7.70
CA ILE A 667 -18.17 -10.75 -6.44
C ILE A 667 -17.35 -9.74 -5.63
N LEU A 668 -16.43 -8.99 -6.25
CA LEU A 668 -15.65 -7.96 -5.55
C LEU A 668 -16.56 -6.87 -4.95
N ARG A 669 -17.55 -6.39 -5.70
CA ARG A 669 -18.50 -5.37 -5.25
C ARG A 669 -19.27 -5.82 -4.01
N GLN A 670 -19.84 -7.03 -4.06
CA GLN A 670 -20.59 -7.60 -2.94
C GLN A 670 -19.71 -7.81 -1.71
N LEU A 671 -18.52 -8.40 -1.88
CA LEU A 671 -17.61 -8.67 -0.77
C LEU A 671 -17.02 -7.38 -0.15
N ASN A 672 -16.74 -6.35 -0.97
CA ASN A 672 -16.30 -5.04 -0.47
C ASN A 672 -17.41 -4.34 0.32
N ALA A 673 -18.65 -4.35 -0.18
CA ALA A 673 -19.80 -3.81 0.54
C ALA A 673 -20.00 -4.49 1.90
N LEU A 674 -19.93 -5.84 1.93
CA LEU A 674 -20.00 -6.62 3.17
C LEU A 674 -18.82 -6.34 4.12
N ARG A 675 -17.58 -6.33 3.62
CA ARG A 675 -16.37 -6.05 4.44
C ARG A 675 -16.35 -4.62 4.99
N SER A 676 -16.94 -3.66 4.28
CA SER A 676 -17.15 -2.30 4.77
C SER A 676 -18.17 -2.26 5.91
N ALA A 677 -19.32 -2.93 5.73
CA ALA A 677 -20.40 -2.97 6.70
C ALA A 677 -20.14 -3.86 7.94
N ARG A 678 -19.21 -4.83 7.86
CA ARG A 678 -18.95 -5.85 8.90
C ARG A 678 -17.52 -5.78 9.45
N PRO A 679 -17.28 -5.12 10.59
CA PRO A 679 -15.97 -5.09 11.27
C PRO A 679 -15.35 -6.47 11.51
N SER A 680 -16.18 -7.50 11.73
CA SER A 680 -15.76 -8.92 11.83
C SER A 680 -14.97 -9.40 10.61
N LEU A 681 -15.30 -8.94 9.40
CA LEU A 681 -14.58 -9.28 8.18
C LEU A 681 -13.27 -8.48 8.04
N ARG A 682 -13.26 -7.19 8.42
CA ARG A 682 -12.08 -6.32 8.27
C ARG A 682 -10.98 -6.56 9.31
N SER A 683 -11.34 -6.71 10.58
CA SER A 683 -10.38 -6.78 11.71
C SER A 683 -10.73 -7.86 12.75
N GLY A 684 -11.76 -8.68 12.52
CA GLY A 684 -12.15 -9.75 13.43
C GLY A 684 -11.19 -10.94 13.44
N SER A 685 -11.16 -11.68 14.54
CA SER A 685 -10.45 -12.95 14.65
C SER A 685 -10.98 -13.97 13.64
N ILE A 686 -10.12 -14.91 13.24
CA ILE A 686 -10.51 -16.11 12.49
C ILE A 686 -10.45 -17.32 13.41
N GLN A 687 -11.44 -18.20 13.34
CA GLN A 687 -11.41 -19.51 13.99
C GLN A 687 -11.73 -20.59 12.95
N PRO A 688 -10.80 -21.50 12.63
CA PRO A 688 -11.05 -22.59 11.70
C PRO A 688 -12.18 -23.50 12.19
N ILE A 689 -12.93 -24.08 11.26
CA ILE A 689 -13.90 -25.14 11.51
C ILE A 689 -13.36 -26.42 10.87
N ASP A 690 -13.44 -27.53 11.59
CA ASP A 690 -13.17 -28.84 11.01
C ASP A 690 -14.42 -29.34 10.30
N THR A 691 -14.28 -29.55 8.99
CA THR A 691 -15.34 -30.00 8.09
C THR A 691 -15.27 -31.50 7.81
N GLY A 692 -14.19 -32.17 8.22
CA GLY A 692 -13.84 -33.53 7.80
C GLY A 692 -13.55 -33.67 6.29
N ARG A 693 -13.47 -32.57 5.53
CA ARG A 693 -13.37 -32.54 4.07
C ARG A 693 -12.25 -31.62 3.61
N ALA A 694 -11.26 -32.17 2.91
CA ALA A 694 -10.08 -31.43 2.46
C ALA A 694 -10.41 -30.34 1.43
N GLU A 695 -11.54 -30.48 0.74
CA GLU A 695 -12.06 -29.57 -0.28
C GLU A 695 -12.99 -28.47 0.25
N ILE A 696 -13.37 -28.49 1.54
CA ILE A 696 -14.26 -27.49 2.14
C ILE A 696 -13.49 -26.64 3.14
N ILE A 697 -13.43 -25.33 2.89
CA ILE A 697 -12.90 -24.36 3.84
C ILE A 697 -14.06 -23.73 4.62
N ALA A 698 -14.00 -23.78 5.94
CA ALA A 698 -14.98 -23.14 6.81
C ALA A 698 -14.30 -22.51 8.03
N PHE A 699 -14.82 -21.36 8.48
CA PHE A 699 -14.32 -20.64 9.64
C PHE A 699 -15.33 -19.62 10.19
N ILE A 700 -15.18 -19.27 11.46
CA ILE A 700 -15.88 -18.12 12.06
C ILE A 700 -15.02 -16.86 11.95
N ARG A 701 -15.64 -15.75 11.53
CA ARG A 701 -15.13 -14.38 11.74
C ARG A 701 -15.90 -13.71 12.88
N HIS A 702 -15.21 -13.03 13.79
CA HIS A 702 -15.83 -12.42 14.96
C HIS A 702 -15.04 -11.19 15.46
N HIS A 703 -15.72 -10.10 15.82
CA HIS A 703 -15.10 -8.86 16.31
C HIS A 703 -15.83 -8.31 17.55
N GLY A 704 -15.82 -9.12 18.62
CA GLY A 704 -16.34 -8.72 19.93
C GLY A 704 -17.82 -8.34 19.86
N SER A 705 -18.18 -7.22 20.48
CA SER A 705 -19.59 -6.77 20.60
C SER A 705 -20.10 -5.89 19.46
N ARG A 706 -19.30 -5.60 18.41
CA ARG A 706 -19.69 -4.64 17.35
C ARG A 706 -20.61 -5.25 16.29
N ASP A 707 -20.39 -6.51 15.94
CA ASP A 707 -21.22 -7.30 15.03
C ASP A 707 -21.23 -8.77 15.44
N GLY A 708 -22.26 -9.51 15.00
CA GLY A 708 -22.40 -10.94 15.32
C GLY A 708 -21.28 -11.79 14.68
N PRO A 709 -21.04 -13.00 15.19
CA PRO A 709 -20.13 -13.95 14.54
C PRO A 709 -20.67 -14.31 13.15
N LEU A 710 -19.78 -14.45 12.16
CA LEU A 710 -20.12 -14.84 10.79
C LEU A 710 -19.49 -16.19 10.45
N LEU A 711 -20.31 -17.17 10.09
CA LEU A 711 -19.85 -18.46 9.58
C LEU A 711 -19.57 -18.36 8.09
N CYS A 712 -18.30 -18.36 7.73
CA CYS A 712 -17.83 -18.27 6.35
C CYS A 712 -17.48 -19.67 5.86
N ALA A 713 -18.00 -20.09 4.70
CA ALA A 713 -17.71 -21.40 4.14
C ALA A 713 -17.62 -21.36 2.60
N ALA A 714 -16.74 -22.17 2.02
CA ALA A 714 -16.66 -22.36 0.58
C ALA A 714 -16.28 -23.79 0.18
N ASN A 715 -16.84 -24.24 -0.94
CA ASN A 715 -16.56 -25.52 -1.57
C ASN A 715 -15.57 -25.32 -2.71
N LEU A 716 -14.43 -26.01 -2.68
CA LEU A 716 -13.40 -25.93 -3.73
C LEU A 716 -13.58 -27.00 -4.82
N SER A 717 -14.54 -27.93 -4.68
CA SER A 717 -14.77 -29.02 -5.63
C SER A 717 -15.80 -28.69 -6.71
N ASP A 718 -15.80 -29.49 -7.79
CA ASP A 718 -16.80 -29.41 -8.85
C ASP A 718 -18.05 -30.28 -8.52
N SER A 719 -18.23 -30.70 -7.26
CA SER A 719 -19.33 -31.57 -6.80
C SER A 719 -20.08 -30.96 -5.62
N GLU A 720 -21.36 -31.30 -5.44
CA GLU A 720 -22.07 -31.00 -4.19
C GLU A 720 -21.39 -31.70 -3.01
N VAL A 721 -21.27 -31.02 -1.87
CA VAL A 721 -20.70 -31.57 -0.63
C VAL A 721 -21.55 -31.18 0.56
N GLU A 722 -21.84 -32.13 1.44
CA GLU A 722 -22.41 -31.86 2.76
C GLU A 722 -21.27 -31.74 3.78
N MET A 723 -21.13 -30.54 4.36
CA MET A 723 -20.28 -30.24 5.49
C MET A 723 -21.01 -30.64 6.77
N VAL A 724 -20.40 -31.52 7.57
CA VAL A 724 -20.91 -31.88 8.90
C VAL A 724 -19.97 -31.30 9.94
N THR A 725 -20.46 -30.38 10.76
CA THR A 725 -19.67 -29.71 11.79
C THR A 725 -20.16 -30.09 13.19
N PRO A 726 -19.29 -30.57 14.10
CA PRO A 726 -19.67 -30.87 15.47
C PRO A 726 -20.30 -29.65 16.18
N SER A 727 -21.40 -29.85 16.90
CA SER A 727 -22.14 -28.75 17.55
C SER A 727 -21.29 -27.95 18.53
N TRP A 728 -20.25 -28.54 19.14
CA TRP A 728 -19.34 -27.85 20.06
C TRP A 728 -18.47 -26.79 19.36
N GLN A 729 -18.14 -26.94 18.07
CA GLN A 729 -17.38 -25.93 17.32
C GLN A 729 -18.21 -24.68 17.03
N LEU A 730 -19.52 -24.87 16.92
CA LEU A 730 -20.49 -23.83 16.58
C LEU A 730 -21.31 -23.33 17.77
N GLY A 731 -21.34 -24.07 18.89
CA GLY A 731 -22.25 -23.82 20.02
C GLY A 731 -21.97 -22.55 20.83
N ALA A 732 -20.81 -21.93 20.66
CA ALA A 732 -20.52 -20.59 21.19
C ALA A 732 -21.06 -19.45 20.31
N TYR A 733 -21.47 -19.76 19.07
CA TYR A 733 -21.81 -18.79 18.02
C TYR A 733 -23.23 -18.95 17.47
N LEU A 734 -23.73 -20.20 17.40
CA LEU A 734 -25.09 -20.54 16.99
C LEU A 734 -26.00 -20.66 18.22
N GLY A 735 -26.76 -19.60 18.49
CA GLY A 735 -27.89 -19.63 19.43
C GLY A 735 -29.21 -20.12 18.80
N THR A 736 -29.20 -20.48 17.50
CA THR A 736 -30.36 -20.85 16.69
C THR A 736 -29.97 -21.82 15.56
N ASN A 737 -30.93 -22.57 15.02
CA ASN A 737 -30.75 -23.46 13.85
C ASN A 737 -30.98 -22.75 12.50
N THR A 738 -31.01 -21.42 12.48
CA THR A 738 -31.33 -20.61 11.28
C THR A 738 -30.27 -19.54 11.08
N ALA A 739 -29.78 -19.41 9.85
CA ALA A 739 -28.83 -18.39 9.47
C ALA A 739 -29.29 -17.66 8.21
N THR A 740 -28.97 -16.37 8.12
CA THR A 740 -29.15 -15.56 6.91
C THR A 740 -27.86 -15.61 6.11
N ASP A 741 -27.93 -15.99 4.83
CA ASP A 741 -26.76 -15.91 3.96
C ASP A 741 -26.61 -14.49 3.40
N LEU A 742 -25.49 -13.85 3.72
CA LEU A 742 -25.14 -12.50 3.31
C LEU A 742 -24.48 -12.46 1.93
N VAL A 743 -23.99 -13.59 1.42
CA VAL A 743 -23.37 -13.71 0.09
C VAL A 743 -24.32 -14.37 -0.91
N CYS A 744 -25.21 -15.26 -0.46
CA CYS A 744 -26.26 -15.87 -1.30
C CYS A 744 -27.68 -15.47 -0.88
N SER A 745 -28.17 -14.28 -1.25
CA SER A 745 -29.62 -14.05 -1.24
C SER A 745 -30.34 -14.81 -2.37
N ASP A 746 -29.70 -14.99 -3.53
CA ASP A 746 -30.25 -15.73 -4.70
C ASP A 746 -29.13 -16.27 -5.64
N LEU A 747 -28.20 -17.09 -5.15
CA LEU A 747 -27.01 -17.54 -5.94
C LEU A 747 -27.27 -18.79 -6.83
N LEU A 748 -28.44 -19.43 -6.74
CA LEU A 748 -28.85 -20.53 -7.64
C LEU A 748 -30.38 -20.53 -7.82
N ARG A 749 -30.89 -19.71 -8.74
CA ARG A 749 -32.16 -19.98 -9.41
C ARG A 749 -31.90 -20.00 -10.92
N ASP A 750 -32.43 -21.03 -11.56
CA ASP A 750 -32.43 -21.32 -13.00
C ASP A 750 -31.09 -21.60 -13.70
N ALA A 751 -30.51 -22.76 -13.37
CA ALA A 751 -29.67 -23.52 -14.30
C ALA A 751 -29.89 -25.05 -14.19
N GLY A 752 -31.16 -25.50 -14.14
CA GLY A 752 -31.51 -26.93 -14.14
C GLY A 752 -32.78 -27.23 -13.34
N THR A 753 -33.73 -27.92 -13.98
CA THR A 753 -35.04 -28.25 -13.39
C THR A 753 -34.95 -29.19 -12.19
N PHE A 754 -35.30 -28.70 -10.99
CA PHE A 754 -35.76 -29.53 -9.89
C PHE A 754 -37.06 -28.93 -9.31
N ALA A 755 -38.16 -29.65 -9.47
CA ALA A 755 -39.43 -29.29 -8.84
C ALA A 755 -39.35 -29.56 -7.33
N VAL A 756 -39.46 -28.51 -6.53
CA VAL A 756 -39.79 -28.65 -5.10
C VAL A 756 -41.29 -28.98 -5.01
N PRO A 757 -41.73 -30.01 -4.27
CA PRO A 757 -43.15 -30.28 -4.08
C PRO A 757 -43.87 -29.07 -3.46
N ASP A 758 -45.06 -28.74 -3.98
CA ASP A 758 -45.83 -27.57 -3.55
C ASP A 758 -46.08 -27.56 -2.03
N GLY A 759 -45.59 -26.52 -1.34
CA GLY A 759 -45.85 -26.45 0.11
C GLY A 759 -45.11 -25.43 0.99
N GLU A 760 -44.29 -24.50 0.48
CA GLU A 760 -43.79 -23.36 1.30
C GLU A 760 -43.21 -22.25 0.38
N ARG A 761 -43.98 -21.17 0.13
CA ARG A 761 -43.45 -19.94 -0.52
C ARG A 761 -42.89 -19.01 0.56
N GLU A 762 -41.61 -19.14 0.88
CA GLU A 762 -40.92 -18.18 1.76
C GLU A 762 -40.68 -16.84 1.05
N ALA A 763 -40.82 -15.74 1.81
CA ALA A 763 -40.71 -14.37 1.33
C ALA A 763 -39.24 -13.91 1.16
N SER A 764 -39.04 -12.75 0.53
CA SER A 764 -37.74 -12.16 0.17
C SER A 764 -36.71 -12.16 1.32
N GLY A 765 -35.58 -12.85 1.10
CA GLY A 765 -34.49 -13.00 2.07
C GLY A 765 -34.32 -14.45 2.52
N ALA A 766 -33.62 -15.27 1.72
CA ALA A 766 -33.52 -16.71 1.92
C ALA A 766 -32.85 -17.09 3.26
N GLN A 767 -33.66 -17.47 4.25
CA GLN A 767 -33.17 -18.12 5.47
C GLN A 767 -32.67 -19.53 5.14
N LYS A 768 -31.39 -19.81 5.38
CA LYS A 768 -30.87 -21.17 5.30
C LYS A 768 -31.06 -21.87 6.65
N ARG A 769 -31.87 -22.93 6.66
CA ARG A 769 -32.00 -23.82 7.82
C ARG A 769 -30.73 -24.66 7.93
N LEU A 770 -29.87 -24.33 8.90
CA LEU A 770 -28.76 -25.19 9.30
C LEU A 770 -29.35 -26.43 9.97
N ARG A 771 -29.30 -27.58 9.28
CA ARG A 771 -29.95 -28.80 9.77
C ARG A 771 -29.14 -29.37 10.93
N LEU A 772 -29.67 -29.25 12.14
CA LEU A 772 -29.13 -29.97 13.30
C LEU A 772 -29.46 -31.46 13.14
N GLN A 773 -28.44 -32.30 12.97
CA GLN A 773 -28.57 -33.75 12.79
C GLN A 773 -27.67 -34.46 13.82
N GLY A 774 -28.30 -35.14 14.78
CA GLY A 774 -27.59 -35.74 15.92
C GLY A 774 -26.90 -34.65 16.76
N THR A 775 -25.58 -34.77 16.90
CA THR A 775 -24.73 -33.83 17.64
C THR A 775 -23.98 -32.82 16.75
N GLY A 776 -24.38 -32.65 15.48
CA GLY A 776 -23.72 -31.76 14.53
C GLY A 776 -24.69 -30.92 13.70
N TYR A 777 -24.19 -29.82 13.13
CA TYR A 777 -24.88 -29.03 12.12
C TYR A 777 -24.44 -29.51 10.73
N VAL A 778 -25.40 -29.62 9.81
CA VAL A 778 -25.16 -29.98 8.41
C VAL A 778 -25.44 -28.77 7.52
N LEU A 779 -24.46 -28.43 6.69
CA LEU A 779 -24.56 -27.41 5.65
C LEU A 779 -24.25 -28.05 4.29
N ARG A 780 -25.18 -27.91 3.35
CA ARG A 780 -25.00 -28.35 1.96
C ARG A 780 -24.38 -27.22 1.14
N LEU A 781 -23.27 -27.52 0.48
CA LEU A 781 -22.52 -26.60 -0.37
C LEU A 781 -22.48 -27.14 -1.80
N GLU A 782 -22.99 -26.34 -2.71
CA GLU A 782 -23.02 -26.60 -4.15
C GLU A 782 -21.61 -26.51 -4.76
N PRO A 783 -21.38 -27.07 -5.97
CA PRO A 783 -20.10 -26.96 -6.66
C PRO A 783 -19.58 -25.52 -6.74
N LEU A 784 -18.34 -25.31 -6.31
CA LEU A 784 -17.66 -24.00 -6.30
C LEU A 784 -18.40 -22.87 -5.55
N ALA A 785 -19.33 -23.20 -4.65
CA ALA A 785 -20.13 -22.21 -3.92
C ALA A 785 -19.39 -21.59 -2.72
N MET A 786 -19.76 -20.36 -2.39
CA MET A 786 -19.27 -19.57 -1.24
C MET A 786 -20.46 -19.02 -0.43
N GLN A 787 -20.36 -18.95 0.89
CA GLN A 787 -21.44 -18.52 1.79
C GLN A 787 -20.88 -17.73 2.98
N ILE A 788 -21.60 -16.70 3.42
CA ILE A 788 -21.36 -16.01 4.71
C ILE A 788 -22.66 -16.01 5.48
N LEU A 789 -22.75 -16.87 6.48
CA LEU A 789 -23.94 -17.11 7.27
C LEU A 789 -23.89 -16.27 8.55
N GLU A 790 -24.82 -15.32 8.69
CA GLU A 790 -25.09 -14.63 9.96
C GLU A 790 -26.11 -15.44 10.78
N PRO A 791 -25.75 -15.94 11.98
CA PRO A 791 -26.67 -16.67 12.84
C PRO A 791 -27.84 -15.80 13.28
N SER A 792 -29.05 -16.34 13.27
CA SER A 792 -30.22 -15.60 13.76
C SER A 792 -30.05 -15.33 15.26
N LYS A 793 -30.28 -14.08 15.69
CA LYS A 793 -30.32 -13.74 17.11
C LYS A 793 -31.35 -14.65 17.81
N PRO A 794 -31.07 -15.18 19.01
CA PRO A 794 -32.05 -15.98 19.73
C PRO A 794 -33.28 -15.12 20.00
N THR A 795 -34.42 -15.52 19.44
CA THR A 795 -35.72 -14.97 19.82
C THR A 795 -35.89 -15.23 21.31
N ARG A 796 -35.91 -14.17 22.12
CA ARG A 796 -36.44 -14.27 23.48
C ARG A 796 -37.90 -14.69 23.35
N GLN A 797 -38.18 -15.98 23.54
CA GLN A 797 -39.53 -16.42 23.87
C GLN A 797 -39.96 -15.63 25.11
N LYS A 798 -41.10 -14.95 24.99
CA LYS A 798 -41.74 -14.19 26.05
C LYS A 798 -42.61 -15.11 26.89
#